data_AF-A0A2H9TQ18-F1
#
_entry.id   AF-A0A2H9TQ18-F1
#
_cell.length_a   1.000
_cell.length_b   1.000
_cell.length_c   1.000
_cell.angle_alpha   90.00
_cell.angle_beta   90.00
_cell.angle_gamma   90.00
#
_symmetry.space_group_name_H-M   'P 1'
#
loop_
_entity.id
_entity.type
_entity.pdbx_description
1 polymer ?
#
loop_
_entity_poly.entity_id
_entity_poly.type
_entity_poly.pdbx_seq_one_letter_code
_entity_poly.pdbx_strand_id
1 'polypeptide(L)'
;MVFIRNVSRLVRPALLTRCIAPISYPTVHPVASFPSWTPTRAFHPSLATLDSQPTMTINESLGITSAPVEVNEREARFQPEIPSEKLMATLGELLEKGSAAPVAEIEQVFKILADNRDFVNSSEALNMLRKAGVAPTAEIYGSVLRSGRRTLRVREIRLLFGEELQRFGDAPNSSETLNHTTFYEPMKGILDTMKQEGIELPVSFYDDMALGLSGLQQGGLLINLAVTMEKRGIQPSTYYYNKMLYTLPRCGLDDRADVLFSRMVLNNLADQSSYIYRIGSLVYLRRVDDAEHCFRDMNKLYGMHDVACNTMINGYLHAGQIDKALKMLDTMKTSDKCKPNNVTANTFVNYYYTSAELLTAPVVLEYFASLGYPSEPVDFANLFKLFARNDQGRATKLIETFAGEGSGKKLDVSLYNAVLQAFLDRLVPGSFKSSVAKIISPTPLTITVDSLASLCLNANSEFRQIVLHMEQNGVAPNGHTYELLMRAVRSRQDNGACIEIYRRLVESPNPLQNNHRNYYLSSLIAQGDGEELRGVVKTMKDRRQLIHDYNLKKLNEMGFEMQIPRRGPRVLMMPTELSVWGRLTAHYDKEGKNLDMRTLFRTNPARFSDYSVKLSPFLLDYSKNLVTEETMRLLFELAREVGVEGKREDMFAGKPINVTENRSVLHIALRNTAGTPIMVDGQDVMPLVQAELAVMKRISEQIRNGQWVGATGKRITDVVNIGIGGSDLGPVMVCEALKHYSADLRVHFVSNIDGTHMAETLKQVVAETTLFIIVSKTFTTAETMTNAVSAKSWFLQHHPAEAVAKHFVAVSTNREAVAQFGIAEENMVQFWDWVGGRYSLWSGVGLSIMLSIGSERFTELLEGAHFMDEHFRTAPLEKNLPVILALLGIWYNNFHGAQTHAILPYEQYLHRFPAYLQQGDMESNGKSTTVNGKAVSCQTGPIIWGEPGTNGQHAFFQLIHQGTKMIPADFIAGTKSLNPIAHGMHHRMLLANCIAQTEALMVGKTAAQVDAEMAKEDPVRRNLLRTHKSFVGNHPTNTILYDCLSPYTLGALIAMYEHKIFVQGIVWDINSFDQWGVELGKQLANVVLKELETGNASTSHDASTVNLISHVLSAWN
;
A
#
# COMPACT_ATOMS: atom_id res chain seq x y z
N MET A 1 -0.47 30.49 -31.04
CA MET A 1 0.89 30.28 -31.59
C MET A 1 1.41 28.84 -31.43
N VAL A 2 1.18 28.15 -30.31
CA VAL A 2 1.58 26.74 -30.10
C VAL A 2 0.87 25.78 -31.10
N PHE A 3 -0.42 26.01 -31.35
CA PHE A 3 -1.22 25.26 -32.33
C PHE A 3 -0.64 25.29 -33.76
N ILE A 4 -0.18 26.45 -34.25
CA ILE A 4 0.43 26.61 -35.58
C ILE A 4 1.83 25.98 -35.63
N ARG A 5 2.59 26.02 -34.52
CA ARG A 5 3.94 25.43 -34.42
C ARG A 5 3.92 23.90 -34.45
N ASN A 6 2.94 23.27 -33.78
CA ASN A 6 2.82 21.81 -33.70
C ASN A 6 2.34 21.21 -35.04
N VAL A 7 1.36 21.84 -35.69
CA VAL A 7 0.89 21.44 -37.04
C VAL A 7 1.95 21.69 -38.11
N SER A 8 2.69 22.80 -38.04
CA SER A 8 3.78 23.11 -38.99
C SER A 8 4.95 22.13 -38.93
N ARG A 9 5.20 21.46 -37.79
CA ARG A 9 6.28 20.47 -37.64
C ARG A 9 5.92 19.11 -38.26
N LEU A 10 4.64 18.72 -38.22
CA LEU A 10 4.16 17.51 -38.88
C LEU A 10 4.05 17.66 -40.40
N VAL A 11 3.88 18.89 -40.92
CA VAL A 11 3.46 19.15 -42.32
C VAL A 11 4.51 19.95 -43.15
N ARG A 12 5.81 20.00 -42.79
CA ARG A 12 6.76 20.75 -43.65
C ARG A 12 6.92 20.11 -45.05
N PRO A 13 6.64 20.85 -46.15
CA PRO A 13 6.75 20.35 -47.51
C PRO A 13 8.16 20.56 -48.07
N ALA A 14 8.82 19.48 -48.50
CA ALA A 14 9.95 19.55 -49.40
C ALA A 14 9.90 18.36 -50.37
N LEU A 15 9.99 18.68 -51.66
CA LEU A 15 10.13 17.79 -52.83
C LEU A 15 8.83 17.25 -53.45
N LEU A 16 8.00 18.19 -53.89
CA LEU A 16 7.27 18.04 -55.15
C LEU A 16 8.04 18.81 -56.24
N THR A 17 9.13 18.22 -56.76
CA THR A 17 9.68 18.49 -58.12
C THR A 17 10.90 17.59 -58.39
N ARG A 18 10.65 16.40 -58.96
CA ARG A 18 11.38 15.91 -60.14
C ARG A 18 10.58 14.78 -60.79
N CYS A 19 10.15 15.08 -62.00
CA CYS A 19 9.34 14.30 -62.91
C CYS A 19 10.09 13.08 -63.49
N ILE A 20 9.34 12.00 -63.79
CA ILE A 20 9.43 11.09 -64.96
C ILE A 20 10.77 10.33 -65.11
N ALA A 21 10.90 8.99 -65.04
CA ALA A 21 10.31 7.92 -65.87
C ALA A 21 10.74 6.51 -65.32
N PRO A 22 10.31 5.38 -65.92
CA PRO A 22 10.13 4.10 -65.22
C PRO A 22 11.10 2.94 -65.62
N ILE A 23 11.00 1.82 -64.88
CA ILE A 23 11.39 0.42 -65.23
C ILE A 23 12.90 0.07 -65.22
N SER A 24 13.30 -0.89 -64.36
CA SER A 24 13.87 -2.23 -64.72
C SER A 24 14.54 -2.93 -63.52
N TYR A 25 14.16 -4.19 -63.27
CA TYR A 25 15.02 -5.22 -62.65
C TYR A 25 15.91 -5.82 -63.76
N PRO A 26 17.16 -6.28 -63.52
CA PRO A 26 17.36 -7.63 -62.98
C PRO A 26 18.71 -7.96 -62.26
N THR A 27 18.68 -9.09 -61.51
CA THR A 27 19.68 -10.19 -61.39
C THR A 27 21.14 -10.03 -60.87
N VAL A 28 21.43 -10.80 -59.80
CA VAL A 28 22.47 -11.86 -59.61
C VAL A 28 23.98 -11.47 -59.52
N HIS A 29 24.53 -11.60 -58.29
CA HIS A 29 25.76 -12.33 -57.80
C HIS A 29 27.10 -12.35 -58.63
N PRO A 30 28.29 -12.79 -58.10
CA PRO A 30 28.73 -13.10 -56.71
C PRO A 30 30.24 -12.77 -56.37
N VAL A 31 30.67 -13.21 -55.17
CA VAL A 31 32.02 -13.69 -54.68
C VAL A 31 33.16 -12.72 -54.29
N ALA A 32 33.80 -13.14 -53.17
CA ALA A 32 35.22 -13.04 -52.77
C ALA A 32 35.54 -11.89 -51.79
N SER A 33 36.22 -12.07 -50.64
CA SER A 33 37.15 -13.13 -50.21
C SER A 33 37.41 -13.06 -48.68
N PHE A 34 37.63 -14.24 -48.08
CA PHE A 34 38.18 -14.54 -46.73
C PHE A 34 39.71 -14.39 -46.69
N PRO A 35 40.44 -14.27 -45.54
CA PRO A 35 40.71 -15.39 -44.59
C PRO A 35 40.77 -14.97 -43.09
N SER A 36 40.15 -15.72 -42.18
CA SER A 36 40.66 -16.85 -41.36
C SER A 36 41.73 -16.48 -40.30
N TRP A 37 41.45 -16.83 -39.04
CA TRP A 37 42.44 -17.35 -38.07
C TRP A 37 41.69 -18.20 -37.03
N THR A 38 41.89 -19.51 -37.11
CA THR A 38 41.70 -20.50 -36.03
C THR A 38 43.00 -21.28 -35.94
N PRO A 39 43.39 -21.75 -34.74
CA PRO A 39 43.81 -23.14 -34.61
C PRO A 39 43.16 -23.80 -33.37
N THR A 40 42.28 -24.80 -33.48
CA THR A 40 42.46 -26.26 -33.78
C THR A 40 42.97 -27.10 -32.60
N ARG A 41 42.14 -28.04 -32.09
CA ARG A 41 42.15 -29.53 -32.27
C ARG A 41 43.07 -30.23 -31.25
N ALA A 42 42.82 -31.45 -30.75
CA ALA A 42 42.23 -32.68 -31.30
C ALA A 42 41.93 -33.68 -30.12
N PHE A 43 41.43 -34.93 -30.20
CA PHE A 43 41.34 -35.98 -31.23
C PHE A 43 40.27 -37.04 -30.79
N HIS A 44 39.59 -37.67 -31.76
CA HIS A 44 38.93 -39.01 -31.72
C HIS A 44 39.98 -40.11 -32.10
N PRO A 45 39.81 -41.46 -31.95
CA PRO A 45 38.72 -42.33 -32.53
C PRO A 45 38.35 -43.55 -31.59
N SER A 46 37.49 -44.55 -31.85
CA SER A 46 37.14 -45.34 -33.05
C SER A 46 35.83 -46.19 -32.93
N LEU A 47 35.04 -46.20 -34.01
CA LEU A 47 34.28 -47.28 -34.73
C LEU A 47 33.79 -48.57 -34.01
N ALA A 48 32.50 -48.92 -34.19
CA ALA A 48 32.02 -49.87 -35.22
C ALA A 48 30.48 -50.02 -35.24
N THR A 49 29.95 -50.21 -36.45
CA THR A 49 28.55 -50.32 -36.90
C THR A 49 27.92 -51.69 -36.72
N LEU A 50 26.60 -51.74 -36.51
CA LEU A 50 25.73 -52.86 -36.92
C LEU A 50 24.35 -52.33 -37.33
N ASP A 51 23.91 -52.70 -38.53
CA ASP A 51 22.63 -52.39 -39.15
C ASP A 51 21.42 -52.97 -38.38
N SER A 52 20.36 -52.16 -38.23
CA SER A 52 18.96 -52.65 -38.18
C SER A 52 17.98 -51.54 -38.60
N GLN A 53 16.82 -51.96 -39.11
CA GLN A 53 15.82 -51.25 -39.94
C GLN A 53 15.28 -49.90 -39.41
N PRO A 54 14.72 -49.02 -40.27
CA PRO A 54 14.13 -47.76 -39.82
C PRO A 54 12.78 -48.01 -39.15
N THR A 55 12.72 -47.78 -37.84
CA THR A 55 11.47 -47.59 -37.10
C THR A 55 10.93 -46.18 -37.34
N MET A 56 9.71 -46.09 -37.85
CA MET A 56 8.93 -44.85 -38.03
C MET A 56 8.84 -44.07 -36.71
N THR A 57 9.09 -42.75 -36.72
CA THR A 57 9.05 -41.92 -35.49
C THR A 57 7.62 -41.46 -35.19
N ILE A 58 7.26 -41.28 -33.91
CA ILE A 58 5.89 -40.90 -33.51
C ILE A 58 5.40 -39.59 -34.16
N ASN A 59 6.30 -38.65 -34.45
CA ASN A 59 5.96 -37.41 -35.16
C ASN A 59 5.31 -37.70 -36.52
N GLU A 60 5.69 -38.78 -37.21
CA GLU A 60 5.07 -39.21 -38.46
C GLU A 60 3.71 -39.91 -38.24
N SER A 61 3.53 -40.63 -37.12
CA SER A 61 2.24 -41.25 -36.75
C SER A 61 1.18 -40.25 -36.24
N LEU A 62 1.62 -39.14 -35.64
CA LEU A 62 0.79 -38.03 -35.17
C LEU A 62 0.63 -36.91 -36.21
N GLY A 63 1.36 -36.95 -37.33
CA GLY A 63 1.27 -36.01 -38.44
C GLY A 63 1.97 -34.65 -38.20
N ILE A 64 2.97 -34.59 -37.32
CA ILE A 64 3.68 -33.36 -36.93
C ILE A 64 4.98 -33.23 -37.74
N THR A 65 5.03 -32.32 -38.71
CA THR A 65 6.26 -32.04 -39.50
C THR A 65 7.21 -31.11 -38.74
N SER A 66 8.46 -31.52 -38.54
CA SER A 66 9.51 -30.70 -37.92
C SER A 66 10.10 -29.69 -38.91
N ALA A 67 9.71 -28.43 -38.82
CA ALA A 67 10.45 -27.30 -39.38
C ALA A 67 10.71 -26.27 -38.27
N PRO A 68 11.93 -25.72 -38.12
CA PRO A 68 12.20 -24.67 -37.16
C PRO A 68 11.60 -23.36 -37.68
N VAL A 69 10.64 -22.79 -36.96
CA VAL A 69 10.11 -21.44 -37.24
C VAL A 69 10.34 -20.58 -36.01
N GLU A 70 11.16 -19.52 -36.15
CA GLU A 70 11.16 -18.40 -35.20
C GLU A 70 9.80 -17.70 -35.32
N VAL A 71 8.91 -17.87 -34.34
CA VAL A 71 7.58 -17.22 -34.34
C VAL A 71 7.39 -16.39 -33.08
N ASN A 72 6.98 -15.15 -33.32
CA ASN A 72 6.59 -14.11 -32.37
C ASN A 72 5.33 -14.56 -31.57
N GLU A 73 5.32 -14.38 -30.23
CA GLU A 73 4.31 -14.93 -29.28
C GLU A 73 2.83 -14.59 -29.58
N ARG A 74 2.52 -13.71 -30.54
CA ARG A 74 1.14 -13.35 -30.91
C ARG A 74 0.47 -14.25 -31.95
N GLU A 75 1.21 -15.03 -32.74
CA GLU A 75 0.66 -15.82 -33.86
C GLU A 75 0.42 -17.32 -33.55
N ALA A 76 0.84 -17.83 -32.40
CA ALA A 76 0.74 -19.25 -32.02
C ALA A 76 -0.71 -19.75 -31.70
N ARG A 77 -1.77 -19.14 -32.22
CA ARG A 77 -3.17 -19.47 -31.85
C ARG A 77 -3.90 -20.45 -32.76
N PHE A 78 -3.27 -21.01 -33.79
CA PHE A 78 -3.91 -22.01 -34.64
C PHE A 78 -2.91 -23.08 -35.11
N GLN A 79 -2.61 -24.05 -34.25
CA GLN A 79 -2.24 -25.40 -34.71
C GLN A 79 -3.43 -26.33 -34.45
N PRO A 80 -3.66 -27.36 -35.30
CA PRO A 80 -4.75 -28.31 -35.08
C PRO A 80 -4.52 -29.09 -33.77
N GLU A 81 -5.38 -28.90 -32.78
CA GLU A 81 -5.38 -29.65 -31.51
C GLU A 81 -5.54 -31.15 -31.82
N ILE A 82 -4.53 -31.97 -31.49
CA ILE A 82 -4.66 -33.43 -31.55
C ILE A 82 -5.61 -33.87 -30.42
N PRO A 83 -6.72 -34.58 -30.70
CA PRO A 83 -7.70 -34.95 -29.67
C PRO A 83 -7.07 -35.81 -28.56
N SER A 84 -7.40 -35.51 -27.30
CA SER A 84 -6.88 -36.21 -26.11
C SER A 84 -7.11 -37.73 -26.15
N GLU A 85 -8.22 -38.19 -26.73
CA GLU A 85 -8.52 -39.62 -26.90
C GLU A 85 -7.48 -40.35 -27.75
N LYS A 86 -7.00 -39.70 -28.82
CA LYS A 86 -5.95 -40.25 -29.69
C LYS A 86 -4.60 -40.30 -28.96
N LEU A 87 -4.30 -39.29 -28.14
CA LEU A 87 -3.09 -39.23 -27.31
C LEU A 87 -3.07 -40.33 -26.24
N MET A 88 -4.22 -40.61 -25.62
CA MET A 88 -4.38 -41.69 -24.64
C MET A 88 -4.22 -43.08 -25.29
N ALA A 89 -4.74 -43.27 -26.51
CA ALA A 89 -4.53 -44.51 -27.27
C ALA A 89 -3.05 -44.71 -27.64
N THR A 90 -2.38 -43.67 -28.15
CA THR A 90 -0.93 -43.71 -28.47
C THR A 90 -0.08 -43.99 -27.22
N LEU A 91 -0.44 -43.44 -26.07
CA LEU A 91 0.25 -43.76 -24.81
C LEU A 91 0.08 -45.23 -24.41
N GLY A 92 -1.13 -45.80 -24.61
CA GLY A 92 -1.38 -47.23 -24.40
C GLY A 92 -0.47 -48.12 -25.26
N GLU A 93 -0.38 -47.83 -26.56
CA GLU A 93 0.49 -48.55 -27.50
C GLU A 93 1.98 -48.45 -27.13
N LEU A 94 2.41 -47.30 -26.60
CA LEU A 94 3.79 -47.12 -26.12
C LEU A 94 4.07 -47.95 -24.86
N LEU A 95 3.09 -48.05 -23.96
CA LEU A 95 3.25 -48.80 -22.71
C LEU A 95 3.21 -50.32 -22.92
N GLU A 96 2.50 -50.81 -23.94
CA GLU A 96 2.53 -52.23 -24.34
C GLU A 96 3.92 -52.68 -24.84
N LYS A 97 4.74 -51.77 -25.34
CA LYS A 97 6.13 -52.04 -25.77
C LYS A 97 7.11 -52.20 -24.58
N GLY A 98 6.67 -51.97 -23.34
CA GLY A 98 7.48 -52.17 -22.12
C GLY A 98 8.72 -51.26 -22.06
N SER A 99 9.84 -51.77 -21.50
CA SER A 99 11.10 -51.02 -21.29
C SER A 99 11.82 -50.55 -22.56
N ALA A 100 11.24 -50.78 -23.75
CA ALA A 100 11.77 -50.35 -25.05
C ALA A 100 11.15 -49.04 -25.56
N ALA A 101 10.18 -48.44 -24.86
CA ALA A 101 9.56 -47.18 -25.27
C ALA A 101 10.48 -45.97 -25.01
N PRO A 102 10.70 -45.06 -25.98
CA PRO A 102 11.53 -43.88 -25.78
C PRO A 102 10.88 -42.90 -24.79
N VAL A 103 11.58 -42.56 -23.70
CA VAL A 103 11.10 -41.61 -22.66
C VAL A 103 10.68 -40.27 -23.27
N ALA A 104 11.40 -39.78 -24.29
CA ALA A 104 11.10 -38.53 -24.99
C ALA A 104 9.75 -38.56 -25.74
N GLU A 105 9.32 -39.72 -26.22
CA GLU A 105 8.05 -39.89 -26.92
C GLU A 105 6.87 -39.85 -25.95
N ILE A 106 7.04 -40.43 -24.76
CA ILE A 106 6.08 -40.34 -23.66
C ILE A 106 5.95 -38.89 -23.17
N GLU A 107 7.07 -38.20 -22.96
CA GLU A 107 7.09 -36.79 -22.55
C GLU A 107 6.35 -35.87 -23.55
N GLN A 108 6.49 -36.15 -24.86
CA GLN A 108 5.81 -35.40 -25.90
C GLN A 108 4.28 -35.56 -25.84
N VAL A 109 3.76 -36.74 -25.52
CA VAL A 109 2.31 -36.96 -25.31
C VAL A 109 1.79 -36.12 -24.14
N PHE A 110 2.51 -36.11 -23.01
CA PHE A 110 2.14 -35.30 -21.84
C PHE A 110 2.21 -33.80 -22.12
N LYS A 111 3.17 -33.35 -22.91
CA LYS A 111 3.28 -31.95 -23.33
C LYS A 111 2.08 -31.52 -24.17
N ILE A 112 1.66 -32.33 -25.13
CA ILE A 112 0.48 -32.04 -25.96
C ILE A 112 -0.81 -32.06 -25.12
N LEU A 113 -0.95 -33.01 -24.18
CA LEU A 113 -2.08 -33.03 -23.23
C LEU A 113 -2.12 -31.78 -22.34
N ALA A 114 -0.94 -31.25 -21.95
CA ALA A 114 -0.82 -30.01 -21.19
C ALA A 114 -1.20 -28.77 -22.01
N ASP A 115 -0.85 -28.75 -23.30
CA ASP A 115 -1.22 -27.69 -24.24
C ASP A 115 -2.73 -27.70 -24.52
N ASN A 116 -3.34 -28.90 -24.62
CA ASN A 116 -4.79 -29.12 -24.72
C ASN A 116 -5.55 -28.78 -23.42
N ARG A 117 -4.84 -28.60 -22.30
CA ARG A 117 -5.40 -28.29 -20.96
C ARG A 117 -6.31 -29.38 -20.41
N ASP A 118 -5.98 -30.63 -20.70
CA ASP A 118 -6.79 -31.78 -20.32
C ASP A 118 -6.23 -32.47 -19.07
N PHE A 119 -6.59 -31.94 -17.90
CA PHE A 119 -6.10 -32.45 -16.61
C PHE A 119 -6.62 -33.86 -16.28
N VAL A 120 -7.82 -34.21 -16.74
CA VAL A 120 -8.42 -35.52 -16.49
C VAL A 120 -7.62 -36.59 -17.23
N ASN A 121 -7.43 -36.43 -18.54
CA ASN A 121 -6.66 -37.39 -19.32
C ASN A 121 -5.17 -37.37 -18.96
N SER A 122 -4.60 -36.20 -18.59
CA SER A 122 -3.21 -36.11 -18.11
C SER A 122 -3.00 -36.88 -16.79
N SER A 123 -3.96 -36.84 -15.87
CA SER A 123 -3.90 -37.59 -14.60
C SER A 123 -4.11 -39.08 -14.82
N GLU A 124 -4.99 -39.47 -15.74
CA GLU A 124 -5.21 -40.86 -16.13
C GLU A 124 -3.97 -41.45 -16.83
N ALA A 125 -3.34 -40.68 -17.73
CA ALA A 125 -2.08 -41.03 -18.39
C ALA A 125 -0.95 -41.31 -17.37
N LEU A 126 -0.84 -40.47 -16.33
CA LEU A 126 0.15 -40.66 -15.27
C LEU A 126 -0.11 -41.96 -14.49
N ASN A 127 -1.37 -42.32 -14.25
CA ASN A 127 -1.73 -43.58 -13.62
C ASN A 127 -1.45 -44.79 -14.54
N MET A 128 -1.63 -44.65 -15.85
CA MET A 128 -1.26 -45.69 -16.83
C MET A 128 0.26 -45.96 -16.82
N LEU A 129 1.09 -44.91 -16.80
CA LEU A 129 2.55 -45.04 -16.69
C LEU A 129 2.96 -45.82 -15.44
N ARG A 130 2.40 -45.46 -14.29
CA ARG A 130 2.69 -46.12 -13.01
C ARG A 130 2.27 -47.58 -12.98
N LYS A 131 1.09 -47.91 -13.54
CA LYS A 131 0.62 -49.31 -13.64
C LYS A 131 1.49 -50.15 -14.57
N ALA A 132 2.07 -49.54 -15.61
CA ALA A 132 3.01 -50.20 -16.52
C ALA A 132 4.44 -50.33 -15.94
N GLY A 133 4.70 -49.81 -14.73
CA GLY A 133 6.03 -49.87 -14.09
C GLY A 133 7.04 -48.88 -14.65
N VAL A 134 6.60 -47.85 -15.39
CA VAL A 134 7.47 -46.79 -15.93
C VAL A 134 7.50 -45.62 -14.95
N ALA A 135 8.71 -45.28 -14.47
CA ALA A 135 8.91 -44.16 -13.55
C ALA A 135 8.67 -42.82 -14.27
N PRO A 136 7.77 -41.94 -13.80
CA PRO A 136 7.53 -40.65 -14.43
C PRO A 136 8.71 -39.68 -14.21
N THR A 137 9.04 -38.88 -15.23
CA THR A 137 10.08 -37.84 -15.13
C THR A 137 9.53 -36.53 -14.57
N ALA A 138 10.41 -35.62 -14.16
CA ALA A 138 10.03 -34.27 -13.71
C ALA A 138 9.23 -33.49 -14.76
N GLU A 139 9.49 -33.70 -16.05
CA GLU A 139 8.78 -33.03 -17.15
C GLU A 139 7.37 -33.60 -17.37
N ILE A 140 7.19 -34.92 -17.16
CA ILE A 140 5.86 -35.56 -17.16
C ILE A 140 5.02 -34.99 -16.03
N TYR A 141 5.56 -34.96 -14.80
CA TYR A 141 4.89 -34.36 -13.65
C TYR A 141 4.56 -32.88 -13.87
N GLY A 142 5.52 -32.11 -14.37
CA GLY A 142 5.33 -30.70 -14.71
C GLY A 142 4.23 -30.47 -15.74
N SER A 143 4.15 -31.33 -16.76
CA SER A 143 3.12 -31.26 -17.81
C SER A 143 1.72 -31.57 -17.28
N VAL A 144 1.57 -32.59 -16.43
CA VAL A 144 0.28 -32.88 -15.77
C VAL A 144 -0.17 -31.69 -14.91
N LEU A 145 0.72 -31.11 -14.11
CA LEU A 145 0.38 -29.94 -13.30
C LEU A 145 0.07 -28.70 -14.17
N ARG A 146 0.78 -28.53 -15.29
CA ARG A 146 0.55 -27.45 -16.27
C ARG A 146 -0.85 -27.53 -16.89
N SER A 147 -1.38 -28.74 -17.13
CA SER A 147 -2.73 -28.93 -17.69
C SER A 147 -3.86 -28.40 -16.79
N GLY A 148 -3.67 -28.37 -15.45
CA GLY A 148 -4.65 -27.91 -14.47
C GLY A 148 -4.54 -26.44 -14.03
N ARG A 149 -3.47 -25.72 -14.42
CA ARG A 149 -3.04 -24.47 -13.76
C ARG A 149 -4.02 -23.29 -13.74
N ARG A 150 -4.86 -23.12 -14.79
CA ARG A 150 -5.84 -22.02 -14.85
C ARG A 150 -7.10 -22.24 -14.03
N THR A 151 -7.27 -23.46 -13.51
CA THR A 151 -8.41 -23.80 -12.65
C THR A 151 -8.14 -23.47 -11.19
N LEU A 152 -6.86 -23.33 -10.81
CA LEU A 152 -6.44 -23.00 -9.45
C LEU A 152 -6.71 -21.53 -9.14
N ARG A 153 -7.42 -21.29 -8.04
CA ARG A 153 -7.56 -19.96 -7.44
C ARG A 153 -6.27 -19.58 -6.71
N VAL A 154 -6.05 -18.28 -6.52
CA VAL A 154 -4.91 -17.73 -5.77
C VAL A 154 -4.75 -18.39 -4.38
N ARG A 155 -5.86 -18.67 -3.69
CA ARG A 155 -5.87 -19.40 -2.40
C ARG A 155 -5.40 -20.84 -2.52
N GLU A 156 -5.70 -21.53 -3.61
CA GLU A 156 -5.30 -22.92 -3.84
C GLU A 156 -3.82 -23.00 -4.23
N ILE A 157 -3.31 -22.02 -4.97
CA ILE A 157 -1.86 -21.84 -5.19
C ILE A 157 -1.15 -21.63 -3.84
N ARG A 158 -1.68 -20.77 -2.98
CA ARG A 158 -1.15 -20.58 -1.62
C ARG A 158 -1.18 -21.87 -0.79
N LEU A 159 -2.19 -22.71 -0.95
CA LEU A 159 -2.30 -23.97 -0.21
C LEU A 159 -1.39 -25.08 -0.78
N LEU A 160 -1.21 -25.14 -2.10
CA LEU A 160 -0.32 -26.12 -2.75
C LEU A 160 1.15 -25.91 -2.36
N PHE A 161 1.56 -24.65 -2.15
CA PHE A 161 2.91 -24.28 -1.75
C PHE A 161 2.98 -23.79 -0.29
N GLY A 162 1.93 -24.09 0.49
CA GLY A 162 1.62 -23.46 1.77
C GLY A 162 2.74 -23.55 2.80
N GLU A 163 3.30 -24.72 3.07
CA GLU A 163 4.35 -24.86 4.12
C GLU A 163 5.61 -24.02 3.83
N GLU A 164 5.89 -23.70 2.56
CA GLU A 164 7.08 -22.96 2.14
C GLU A 164 6.80 -21.47 1.88
N LEU A 165 5.63 -21.14 1.34
CA LEU A 165 5.14 -19.77 1.22
C LEU A 165 4.71 -19.18 2.57
N GLN A 166 4.42 -20.02 3.59
CA GLN A 166 4.02 -19.61 4.94
C GLN A 166 5.10 -18.86 5.72
N ARG A 167 6.39 -19.04 5.38
CA ARG A 167 7.49 -18.40 6.13
C ARG A 167 7.70 -16.92 5.79
N PHE A 168 7.06 -16.39 4.76
CA PHE A 168 7.14 -14.98 4.39
C PHE A 168 5.81 -14.47 3.83
N GLY A 169 4.93 -13.97 4.71
CA GLY A 169 3.80 -13.10 4.34
C GLY A 169 2.54 -13.81 3.84
N ASP A 170 1.46 -13.63 4.62
CA ASP A 170 0.07 -14.06 4.41
C ASP A 170 -0.22 -15.57 4.48
N ALA A 171 -0.41 -16.07 5.70
CA ALA A 171 -1.17 -17.31 5.91
C ALA A 171 -2.64 -17.10 5.46
N PRO A 172 -3.30 -18.10 4.84
CA PRO A 172 -4.76 -18.13 4.82
C PRO A 172 -5.28 -18.34 6.25
N ASN A 173 -6.18 -17.48 6.72
CA ASN A 173 -6.83 -17.61 8.02
C ASN A 173 -7.39 -19.03 8.23
N SER A 174 -6.98 -19.67 9.32
CA SER A 174 -7.33 -21.04 9.72
C SER A 174 -8.76 -21.23 10.23
N SER A 175 -9.70 -20.33 9.86
CA SER A 175 -11.11 -20.44 10.28
C SER A 175 -12.13 -20.45 9.14
N GLU A 176 -11.70 -20.56 7.88
CA GLU A 176 -12.62 -20.68 6.75
C GLU A 176 -12.79 -22.15 6.32
N THR A 177 -13.94 -22.75 6.64
CA THR A 177 -14.37 -24.06 6.11
C THR A 177 -14.20 -24.13 4.59
N LEU A 178 -13.39 -25.10 4.14
CA LEU A 178 -12.89 -25.34 2.79
C LEU A 178 -14.01 -25.60 1.77
N ASN A 179 -13.95 -24.91 0.62
CA ASN A 179 -14.56 -25.38 -0.64
C ASN A 179 -13.49 -25.27 -1.74
N HIS A 180 -12.72 -26.34 -1.94
CA HIS A 180 -11.68 -26.47 -2.97
C HIS A 180 -12.27 -26.52 -4.38
N THR A 181 -11.51 -26.12 -5.41
CA THR A 181 -11.81 -26.48 -6.79
C THR A 181 -11.70 -27.99 -6.99
N THR A 182 -12.44 -28.54 -7.96
CA THR A 182 -12.46 -29.97 -8.31
C THR A 182 -11.06 -30.57 -8.57
N PHE A 183 -10.06 -29.73 -8.84
CA PHE A 183 -8.71 -30.14 -9.23
C PHE A 183 -7.62 -29.90 -8.17
N TYR A 184 -7.92 -29.23 -7.05
CA TYR A 184 -6.93 -28.98 -5.99
C TYR A 184 -6.41 -30.27 -5.33
N GLU A 185 -7.30 -31.14 -4.84
CA GLU A 185 -6.90 -32.39 -4.17
C GLU A 185 -6.11 -33.34 -5.10
N PRO A 186 -6.51 -33.54 -6.37
CA PRO A 186 -5.68 -34.27 -7.33
C PRO A 186 -4.30 -33.67 -7.56
N MET A 187 -4.18 -32.34 -7.71
CA MET A 187 -2.88 -31.68 -7.94
C MET A 187 -1.98 -31.75 -6.70
N LYS A 188 -2.57 -31.64 -5.51
CA LYS A 188 -1.86 -31.82 -4.24
C LYS A 188 -1.31 -33.24 -4.11
N GLY A 189 -2.12 -34.26 -4.42
CA GLY A 189 -1.68 -35.66 -4.42
C GLY A 189 -0.52 -35.95 -5.39
N ILE A 190 -0.50 -35.28 -6.54
CA ILE A 190 0.63 -35.37 -7.49
C ILE A 190 1.90 -34.77 -6.88
N LEU A 191 1.83 -33.56 -6.30
CA LEU A 191 2.95 -32.90 -5.64
C LEU A 191 3.48 -33.70 -4.44
N ASP A 192 2.59 -34.28 -3.64
CA ASP A 192 2.97 -35.14 -2.51
C ASP A 192 3.69 -36.40 -2.99
N THR A 193 3.26 -36.96 -4.13
CA THR A 193 3.97 -38.12 -4.73
C THR A 193 5.34 -37.72 -5.26
N MET A 194 5.48 -36.57 -5.94
CA MET A 194 6.79 -36.07 -6.38
C MET A 194 7.75 -35.88 -5.20
N LYS A 195 7.23 -35.37 -4.06
CA LYS A 195 8.00 -35.19 -2.82
C LYS A 195 8.45 -36.53 -2.22
N GLN A 196 7.61 -37.56 -2.27
CA GLN A 196 7.95 -38.92 -1.83
C GLN A 196 8.97 -39.60 -2.76
N GLU A 197 8.92 -39.31 -4.05
CA GLU A 197 9.82 -39.86 -5.07
C GLU A 197 11.13 -39.04 -5.22
N GLY A 198 11.27 -37.91 -4.51
CA GLY A 198 12.46 -37.05 -4.55
C GLY A 198 12.63 -36.27 -5.87
N ILE A 199 11.53 -36.00 -6.57
CA ILE A 199 11.53 -35.35 -7.89
C ILE A 199 11.22 -33.87 -7.74
N GLU A 200 12.13 -33.00 -8.19
CA GLU A 200 11.96 -31.55 -8.14
C GLU A 200 11.05 -31.01 -9.25
N LEU A 201 10.41 -29.87 -9.00
CA LEU A 201 9.56 -29.19 -9.98
C LEU A 201 10.43 -28.49 -11.05
N PRO A 202 10.09 -28.62 -12.35
CA PRO A 202 10.86 -27.96 -13.40
C PRO A 202 10.67 -26.43 -13.38
N VAL A 203 11.71 -25.67 -13.77
CA VAL A 203 11.68 -24.19 -13.86
C VAL A 203 10.51 -23.70 -14.73
N SER A 204 10.20 -24.43 -15.79
CA SER A 204 9.10 -24.14 -16.73
C SER A 204 7.73 -24.07 -16.04
N PHE A 205 7.53 -24.85 -14.97
CA PHE A 205 6.30 -24.80 -14.17
C PHE A 205 6.19 -23.49 -13.38
N TYR A 206 7.29 -23.00 -12.81
CA TYR A 206 7.32 -21.72 -12.11
C TYR A 206 7.13 -20.54 -13.06
N ASP A 207 7.68 -20.60 -14.27
CA ASP A 207 7.47 -19.59 -15.32
C ASP A 207 5.99 -19.48 -15.72
N ASP A 208 5.32 -20.62 -15.89
CA ASP A 208 3.88 -20.70 -16.15
C ASP A 208 3.05 -20.12 -14.99
N MET A 209 3.44 -20.40 -13.75
CA MET A 209 2.81 -19.80 -12.56
C MET A 209 3.03 -18.30 -12.52
N ALA A 210 4.24 -17.82 -12.85
CA ALA A 210 4.54 -16.40 -12.90
C ALA A 210 3.68 -15.67 -13.92
N LEU A 211 3.46 -16.26 -15.10
CA LEU A 211 2.54 -15.73 -16.10
C LEU A 211 1.10 -15.64 -15.55
N GLY A 212 0.61 -16.67 -14.87
CA GLY A 212 -0.72 -16.68 -14.26
C GLY A 212 -0.89 -15.64 -13.15
N LEU A 213 0.05 -15.57 -12.22
CA LEU A 213 0.06 -14.59 -11.12
C LEU A 213 0.23 -13.15 -11.62
N SER A 214 1.00 -12.95 -12.69
CA SER A 214 1.12 -11.67 -13.39
C SER A 214 -0.22 -11.20 -13.96
N GLY A 215 -0.97 -12.10 -14.62
CA GLY A 215 -2.31 -11.82 -15.13
C GLY A 215 -3.33 -11.47 -14.04
N LEU A 216 -3.12 -11.97 -12.81
CA LEU A 216 -3.95 -11.69 -11.63
C LEU A 216 -3.40 -10.54 -10.77
N GLN A 217 -2.32 -9.88 -11.20
CA GLN A 217 -1.64 -8.80 -10.47
C GLN A 217 -1.26 -9.18 -9.03
N GLN A 218 -0.73 -10.38 -8.83
CA GLN A 218 -0.32 -10.89 -7.52
C GLN A 218 1.19 -10.73 -7.29
N GLY A 219 1.67 -9.49 -7.18
CA GLY A 219 3.10 -9.17 -7.04
C GLY A 219 3.79 -9.80 -5.83
N GLY A 220 3.14 -9.82 -4.66
CA GLY A 220 3.70 -10.42 -3.45
C GLY A 220 3.90 -11.94 -3.57
N LEU A 221 2.98 -12.64 -4.23
CA LEU A 221 3.10 -14.08 -4.44
C LEU A 221 4.21 -14.45 -5.43
N LEU A 222 4.48 -13.60 -6.43
CA LEU A 222 5.63 -13.77 -7.31
C LEU A 222 6.95 -13.68 -6.54
N ILE A 223 7.07 -12.74 -5.60
CA ILE A 223 8.27 -12.62 -4.76
C ILE A 223 8.44 -13.86 -3.90
N ASN A 224 7.39 -14.30 -3.22
CA ASN A 224 7.46 -15.46 -2.34
C ASN A 224 7.78 -16.76 -3.10
N LEU A 225 7.24 -16.90 -4.30
CA LEU A 225 7.52 -18.04 -5.16
C LEU A 225 8.98 -18.00 -5.66
N ALA A 226 9.53 -16.83 -6.02
CA ALA A 226 10.96 -16.70 -6.33
C ALA A 226 11.87 -17.09 -5.15
N VAL A 227 11.56 -16.63 -3.94
CA VAL A 227 12.28 -17.02 -2.70
C VAL A 227 12.19 -18.52 -2.45
N THR A 228 11.04 -19.12 -2.78
CA THR A 228 10.85 -20.57 -2.65
C THR A 228 11.70 -21.34 -3.66
N MET A 229 11.79 -20.86 -4.90
CA MET A 229 12.70 -21.42 -5.91
C MET A 229 14.16 -21.36 -5.43
N GLU A 230 14.61 -20.21 -4.92
CA GLU A 230 15.98 -20.04 -4.41
C GLU A 230 16.30 -21.01 -3.24
N LYS A 231 15.36 -21.20 -2.31
CA LYS A 231 15.53 -22.16 -1.19
C LYS A 231 15.64 -23.61 -1.66
N ARG A 232 15.00 -23.94 -2.79
CA ARG A 232 15.09 -25.25 -3.43
C ARG A 232 16.32 -25.37 -4.34
N GLY A 233 17.20 -24.38 -4.38
CA GLY A 233 18.35 -24.35 -5.28
C GLY A 233 17.98 -24.12 -6.75
N ILE A 234 16.72 -23.77 -7.03
CA ILE A 234 16.19 -23.54 -8.38
C ILE A 234 16.30 -22.04 -8.67
N GLN A 235 17.09 -21.67 -9.69
CA GLN A 235 17.21 -20.27 -10.09
C GLN A 235 16.01 -19.83 -10.95
N PRO A 236 15.32 -18.72 -10.62
CA PRO A 236 14.29 -18.16 -11.48
C PRO A 236 14.87 -17.78 -12.85
N SER A 237 14.10 -18.02 -13.91
CA SER A 237 14.51 -17.68 -15.28
C SER A 237 14.44 -16.17 -15.52
N THR A 238 15.11 -15.69 -16.57
CA THR A 238 14.95 -14.30 -17.05
C THR A 238 13.47 -14.00 -17.40
N TYR A 239 12.73 -14.99 -17.89
CA TYR A 239 11.28 -14.85 -18.14
C TYR A 239 10.51 -14.58 -16.85
N TYR A 240 10.80 -15.31 -15.79
CA TYR A 240 10.20 -15.11 -14.46
C TYR A 240 10.43 -13.68 -13.96
N TYR A 241 11.68 -13.24 -13.98
CA TYR A 241 12.04 -11.90 -13.56
C TYR A 241 11.40 -10.81 -14.43
N ASN A 242 11.26 -11.03 -15.74
CA ASN A 242 10.55 -10.12 -16.64
C ASN A 242 9.06 -9.98 -16.25
N LYS A 243 8.40 -11.06 -15.83
CA LYS A 243 7.04 -10.99 -15.28
C LYS A 243 6.98 -10.24 -13.95
N MET A 244 8.01 -10.35 -13.10
CA MET A 244 8.12 -9.55 -11.88
C MET A 244 8.29 -8.05 -12.21
N LEU A 245 9.18 -7.69 -13.13
CA LEU A 245 9.37 -6.30 -13.58
C LEU A 245 8.07 -5.69 -14.16
N TYR A 246 7.26 -6.51 -14.84
CA TYR A 246 5.93 -6.08 -15.29
C TYR A 246 4.93 -5.91 -14.13
N THR A 247 4.91 -6.85 -13.18
CA THR A 247 3.80 -6.99 -12.22
C THR A 247 4.01 -6.16 -10.96
N LEU A 248 5.23 -6.11 -10.42
CA LEU A 248 5.54 -5.44 -9.16
C LEU A 248 5.14 -3.95 -9.16
N PRO A 249 5.49 -3.16 -10.20
CA PRO A 249 5.09 -1.75 -10.28
C PRO A 249 3.57 -1.54 -10.34
N ARG A 250 2.85 -2.48 -10.96
CA ARG A 250 1.37 -2.45 -11.03
C ARG A 250 0.71 -2.83 -9.70
N CYS A 251 1.47 -3.41 -8.78
CA CYS A 251 1.04 -3.73 -7.42
C CYS A 251 1.50 -2.69 -6.38
N GLY A 252 2.09 -1.56 -6.81
CA GLY A 252 2.66 -0.57 -5.89
C GLY A 252 3.97 -1.01 -5.22
N LEU A 253 4.68 -1.97 -5.81
CA LEU A 253 5.98 -2.48 -5.34
C LEU A 253 7.12 -2.04 -6.27
N ASP A 254 7.15 -0.76 -6.64
CA ASP A 254 8.13 -0.25 -7.61
C ASP A 254 9.56 -0.24 -7.09
N ASP A 255 9.81 0.09 -5.82
CA ASP A 255 11.15 -0.02 -5.21
C ASP A 255 11.74 -1.45 -5.33
N ARG A 256 10.88 -2.46 -5.20
CA ARG A 256 11.28 -3.86 -5.36
C ARG A 256 11.62 -4.18 -6.82
N ALA A 257 10.89 -3.59 -7.77
CA ALA A 257 11.22 -3.71 -9.19
C ALA A 257 12.53 -2.97 -9.54
N ASP A 258 12.81 -1.84 -8.90
CA ASP A 258 14.06 -1.08 -9.05
C ASP A 258 15.25 -1.92 -8.58
N VAL A 259 15.18 -2.45 -7.35
CA VAL A 259 16.22 -3.33 -6.79
C VAL A 259 16.39 -4.61 -7.61
N LEU A 260 15.27 -5.22 -8.04
CA LEU A 260 15.30 -6.41 -8.88
C LEU A 260 16.03 -6.14 -10.19
N PHE A 261 15.68 -5.06 -10.88
CA PHE A 261 16.31 -4.70 -12.15
C PHE A 261 17.81 -4.41 -11.98
N SER A 262 18.19 -3.63 -10.95
CA SER A 262 19.60 -3.37 -10.65
C SER A 262 20.38 -4.66 -10.36
N ARG A 263 19.79 -5.61 -9.63
CA ARG A 263 20.39 -6.93 -9.40
C ARG A 263 20.54 -7.74 -10.69
N MET A 264 19.52 -7.74 -11.55
CA MET A 264 19.60 -8.41 -12.85
C MET A 264 20.71 -7.83 -13.73
N VAL A 265 20.89 -6.50 -13.72
CA VAL A 265 21.97 -5.84 -14.48
C VAL A 265 23.34 -6.17 -13.88
N LEU A 266 23.50 -6.07 -12.56
CA LEU A 266 24.78 -6.39 -11.88
C LEU A 266 25.21 -7.84 -12.07
N ASN A 267 24.25 -8.76 -12.13
CA ASN A 267 24.50 -10.18 -12.32
C ASN A 267 24.51 -10.62 -13.79
N ASN A 268 24.44 -9.68 -14.74
CA ASN A 268 24.39 -9.96 -16.19
C ASN A 268 23.24 -10.91 -16.60
N LEU A 269 22.10 -10.83 -15.90
CA LEU A 269 20.88 -11.60 -16.14
C LEU A 269 19.85 -10.83 -16.96
N ALA A 270 19.98 -9.51 -17.04
CA ALA A 270 19.09 -8.65 -17.82
C ALA A 270 19.35 -8.78 -19.32
N ASP A 271 18.32 -9.10 -20.08
CA ASP A 271 18.32 -9.14 -21.54
C ASP A 271 17.56 -7.93 -22.13
N GLN A 272 17.54 -7.79 -23.46
CA GLN A 272 16.83 -6.70 -24.14
C GLN A 272 15.35 -6.63 -23.72
N SER A 273 14.69 -7.78 -23.50
CA SER A 273 13.32 -7.86 -22.99
C SER A 273 13.18 -7.28 -21.58
N SER A 274 14.13 -7.55 -20.69
CA SER A 274 14.18 -7.03 -19.32
C SER A 274 14.18 -5.50 -19.31
N TYR A 275 14.99 -4.88 -20.17
CA TYR A 275 15.01 -3.43 -20.35
C TYR A 275 13.67 -2.91 -20.90
N ILE A 276 13.05 -3.59 -21.87
CA ILE A 276 11.74 -3.20 -22.42
C ILE A 276 10.66 -3.22 -21.33
N TYR A 277 10.59 -4.30 -20.53
CA TYR A 277 9.64 -4.40 -19.41
C TYR A 277 9.88 -3.32 -18.37
N ARG A 278 11.15 -3.02 -18.07
CA ARG A 278 11.54 -1.97 -17.13
C ARG A 278 11.14 -0.58 -17.63
N ILE A 279 11.47 -0.24 -18.89
CA ILE A 279 11.06 1.03 -19.53
C ILE A 279 9.54 1.18 -19.50
N GLY A 280 8.81 0.12 -19.86
CA GLY A 280 7.35 0.10 -19.80
C GLY A 280 6.81 0.30 -18.39
N SER A 281 7.47 -0.26 -17.37
CA SER A 281 7.09 -0.05 -15.98
C SER A 281 7.35 1.38 -15.49
N LEU A 282 8.48 1.98 -15.84
CA LEU A 282 8.84 3.35 -15.47
C LEU A 282 7.92 4.38 -16.15
N VAL A 283 7.58 4.15 -17.43
CA VAL A 283 6.59 4.96 -18.14
C VAL A 283 5.19 4.84 -17.51
N TYR A 284 4.80 3.64 -17.06
CA TYR A 284 3.55 3.44 -16.33
C TYR A 284 3.50 4.24 -15.02
N LEU A 285 4.62 4.29 -14.28
CA LEU A 285 4.77 5.07 -13.05
C LEU A 285 4.97 6.58 -13.26
N ARG A 286 4.92 7.08 -14.50
CA ARG A 286 5.24 8.48 -14.86
C ARG A 286 6.68 8.92 -14.58
N ARG A 287 7.60 7.98 -14.38
CA ARG A 287 9.05 8.21 -14.20
C ARG A 287 9.77 8.26 -15.55
N VAL A 288 9.42 9.23 -16.39
CA VAL A 288 9.88 9.30 -17.80
C VAL A 288 11.39 9.54 -17.91
N ASP A 289 11.98 10.30 -17.00
CA ASP A 289 13.43 10.56 -17.01
C ASP A 289 14.23 9.29 -16.69
N ASP A 290 13.78 8.47 -15.74
CA ASP A 290 14.39 7.17 -15.43
C ASP A 290 14.22 6.19 -16.60
N ALA A 291 13.04 6.22 -17.26
CA ALA A 291 12.81 5.44 -18.47
C ALA A 291 13.76 5.85 -19.61
N GLU A 292 14.08 7.15 -19.74
CA GLU A 292 15.04 7.68 -20.71
C GLU A 292 16.49 7.23 -20.41
N HIS A 293 16.87 7.11 -19.14
CA HIS A 293 18.14 6.51 -18.75
C HIS A 293 18.18 5.01 -19.10
N CYS A 294 17.16 4.26 -18.70
CA CYS A 294 17.07 2.83 -18.99
C CYS A 294 17.06 2.53 -20.51
N PHE A 295 16.37 3.36 -21.29
CA PHE A 295 16.36 3.29 -22.76
C PHE A 295 17.74 3.57 -23.37
N ARG A 296 18.47 4.56 -22.86
CA ARG A 296 19.83 4.85 -23.34
C ARG A 296 20.78 3.69 -23.09
N ASP A 297 20.69 3.07 -21.92
CA ASP A 297 21.54 1.91 -21.58
C ASP A 297 21.18 0.69 -22.42
N MET A 298 19.90 0.39 -22.58
CA MET A 298 19.44 -0.64 -23.52
C MET A 298 19.96 -0.40 -24.94
N ASN A 299 19.85 0.84 -25.44
CA ASN A 299 20.27 1.18 -26.80
C ASN A 299 21.78 1.03 -27.01
N LYS A 300 22.60 1.36 -25.99
CA LYS A 300 24.05 1.15 -26.05
C LYS A 300 24.41 -0.33 -26.11
N LEU A 301 23.68 -1.18 -25.36
CA LEU A 301 23.99 -2.60 -25.22
C LEU A 301 23.41 -3.46 -26.37
N TYR A 302 22.18 -3.20 -26.78
CA TYR A 302 21.42 -4.06 -27.70
C TYR A 302 20.93 -3.33 -28.98
N GLY A 303 21.09 -2.01 -29.05
CA GLY A 303 20.54 -1.19 -30.14
C GLY A 303 19.05 -0.86 -29.98
N MET A 304 18.53 -0.04 -30.89
CA MET A 304 17.14 0.42 -30.87
C MET A 304 16.16 -0.73 -31.14
N HIS A 305 15.08 -0.76 -30.37
CA HIS A 305 13.96 -1.71 -30.52
C HIS A 305 12.64 -0.94 -30.65
N ASP A 306 11.77 -1.37 -31.56
CA ASP A 306 10.50 -0.71 -31.89
C ASP A 306 9.53 -0.60 -30.69
N VAL A 307 9.34 -1.66 -29.91
CA VAL A 307 8.52 -1.68 -28.69
C VAL A 307 9.03 -0.67 -27.66
N ALA A 308 10.34 -0.59 -27.43
CA ALA A 308 10.94 0.36 -26.50
C ALA A 308 10.74 1.81 -26.98
N CYS A 309 10.93 2.07 -28.28
CA CYS A 309 10.75 3.39 -28.87
C CYS A 309 9.29 3.84 -28.78
N ASN A 310 8.34 2.97 -29.12
CA ASN A 310 6.90 3.24 -29.00
C ASN A 310 6.49 3.49 -27.54
N THR A 311 7.08 2.75 -26.59
CA THR A 311 6.85 2.95 -25.15
C THR A 311 7.38 4.30 -24.67
N MET A 312 8.56 4.71 -25.13
CA MET A 312 9.13 6.04 -24.83
C MET A 312 8.31 7.17 -25.47
N ILE A 313 7.85 7.01 -26.71
CA ILE A 313 6.94 7.95 -27.38
C ILE A 313 5.68 8.14 -26.53
N ASN A 314 5.07 7.04 -26.07
CA ASN A 314 3.91 7.10 -25.18
C ASN A 314 4.20 7.85 -23.87
N GLY A 315 5.37 7.60 -23.27
CA GLY A 315 5.82 8.30 -22.05
C GLY A 315 6.01 9.80 -22.27
N TYR A 316 6.71 10.21 -23.32
CA TYR A 316 6.93 11.62 -23.65
C TYR A 316 5.63 12.35 -23.95
N LEU A 317 4.72 11.73 -24.71
CA LEU A 317 3.42 12.32 -25.01
C LEU A 317 2.62 12.58 -23.73
N HIS A 318 2.48 11.58 -22.86
CA HIS A 318 1.74 11.76 -21.60
C HIS A 318 2.42 12.71 -20.60
N ALA A 319 3.72 12.95 -20.70
CA ALA A 319 4.43 13.97 -19.94
C ALA A 319 4.34 15.38 -20.57
N GLY A 320 3.59 15.56 -21.66
CA GLY A 320 3.50 16.82 -22.40
C GLY A 320 4.75 17.17 -23.20
N GLN A 321 5.74 16.27 -23.29
CA GLN A 321 7.01 16.45 -23.98
C GLN A 321 6.91 16.09 -25.47
N ILE A 322 5.98 16.73 -26.18
CA ILE A 322 5.64 16.43 -27.59
C ILE A 322 6.89 16.51 -28.49
N ASP A 323 7.78 17.47 -28.25
CA ASP A 323 9.01 17.66 -29.03
C ASP A 323 9.97 16.46 -28.93
N LYS A 324 10.07 15.83 -27.75
CA LYS A 324 10.87 14.61 -27.58
C LYS A 324 10.21 13.42 -28.26
N ALA A 325 8.88 13.30 -28.21
CA ALA A 325 8.13 12.26 -28.92
C ALA A 325 8.33 12.34 -30.44
N LEU A 326 8.24 13.55 -31.01
CA LEU A 326 8.47 13.79 -32.44
C LEU A 326 9.94 13.53 -32.83
N LYS A 327 10.90 13.93 -32.00
CA LYS A 327 12.33 13.63 -32.23
C LYS A 327 12.60 12.12 -32.23
N MET A 328 11.95 11.36 -31.34
CA MET A 328 12.04 9.90 -31.33
C MET A 328 11.44 9.29 -32.60
N LEU A 329 10.28 9.79 -33.06
CA LEU A 329 9.66 9.38 -34.32
C LEU A 329 10.58 9.63 -35.53
N ASP A 330 11.24 10.80 -35.59
CA ASP A 330 12.19 11.09 -36.67
C ASP A 330 13.42 10.19 -36.61
N THR A 331 13.90 9.90 -35.40
CA THR A 331 15.00 8.94 -35.18
C THR A 331 14.63 7.54 -35.68
N MET A 332 13.39 7.09 -35.46
CA MET A 332 12.89 5.82 -35.99
C MET A 332 12.82 5.83 -37.53
N LYS A 333 12.41 6.94 -38.17
CA LYS A 333 12.36 7.02 -39.65
C LYS A 333 13.74 6.84 -40.28
N THR A 334 14.75 7.47 -39.68
CA THR A 334 16.14 7.42 -40.17
C THR A 334 16.91 6.18 -39.73
N SER A 335 16.36 5.36 -38.83
CA SER A 335 17.01 4.14 -38.33
C SER A 335 16.81 2.97 -39.28
N ASP A 336 17.87 2.22 -39.59
CA ASP A 336 17.78 1.00 -40.42
C ASP A 336 17.27 -0.22 -39.64
N LYS A 337 17.27 -0.16 -38.31
CA LYS A 337 16.90 -1.28 -37.41
C LYS A 337 15.51 -1.14 -36.77
N CYS A 338 14.96 0.07 -36.71
CA CYS A 338 13.74 0.36 -35.96
C CYS A 338 12.88 1.38 -36.72
N LYS A 339 11.97 0.90 -37.57
CA LYS A 339 11.05 1.75 -38.32
C LYS A 339 9.75 2.00 -37.54
N PRO A 340 9.08 3.15 -37.75
CA PRO A 340 7.71 3.33 -37.28
C PRO A 340 6.80 2.20 -37.77
N ASN A 341 5.75 1.87 -37.01
CA ASN A 341 4.76 0.85 -37.36
C ASN A 341 3.35 1.28 -36.89
N ASN A 342 2.35 0.42 -37.09
CA ASN A 342 0.96 0.73 -36.70
C ASN A 342 0.85 1.06 -35.19
N VAL A 343 1.70 0.49 -34.33
CA VAL A 343 1.71 0.81 -32.90
C VAL A 343 2.22 2.25 -32.66
N THR A 344 3.21 2.71 -33.42
CA THR A 344 3.68 4.10 -33.39
C THR A 344 2.56 5.06 -33.77
N ALA A 345 1.87 4.80 -34.88
CA ALA A 345 0.75 5.60 -35.34
C ALA A 345 -0.37 5.67 -34.28
N ASN A 346 -0.78 4.51 -33.76
CA ASN A 346 -1.84 4.41 -32.75
C ASN A 346 -1.49 5.14 -31.45
N THR A 347 -0.21 5.19 -31.07
CA THR A 347 0.23 5.90 -29.87
C THR A 347 0.01 7.42 -30.00
N PHE A 348 0.37 8.00 -31.15
CA PHE A 348 0.10 9.42 -31.43
C PHE A 348 -1.40 9.70 -31.57
N VAL A 349 -2.14 8.85 -32.28
CA VAL A 349 -3.59 9.00 -32.47
C VAL A 349 -4.34 8.95 -31.14
N ASN A 350 -4.04 7.97 -30.28
CA ASN A 350 -4.68 7.83 -28.97
C ASN A 350 -4.37 9.02 -28.04
N TYR A 351 -3.16 9.58 -28.09
CA TYR A 351 -2.80 10.74 -27.29
C TYR A 351 -3.60 11.99 -27.69
N TYR A 352 -3.65 12.33 -28.99
CA TYR A 352 -4.43 13.49 -29.45
C TYR A 352 -5.95 13.27 -29.32
N TYR A 353 -6.40 12.01 -29.37
CA TYR A 353 -7.78 11.63 -29.05
C TYR A 353 -8.14 11.88 -27.58
N THR A 354 -7.34 11.38 -26.64
CA THR A 354 -7.59 11.53 -25.20
C THR A 354 -7.41 12.97 -24.70
N SER A 355 -6.63 13.79 -25.42
CA SER A 355 -6.39 15.21 -25.11
C SER A 355 -7.46 16.17 -25.67
N ALA A 356 -8.52 15.65 -26.33
CA ALA A 356 -9.62 16.41 -26.92
C ALA A 356 -9.21 17.49 -27.97
N GLU A 357 -8.06 17.35 -28.62
CA GLU A 357 -7.62 18.28 -29.68
C GLU A 357 -8.30 17.97 -31.02
N LEU A 358 -9.47 18.57 -31.22
CA LEU A 358 -10.40 18.31 -32.34
C LEU A 358 -9.84 18.56 -33.75
N LEU A 359 -8.80 19.40 -33.87
CA LEU A 359 -8.22 19.78 -35.16
C LEU A 359 -6.94 19.00 -35.49
N THR A 360 -6.26 18.43 -34.49
CA THR A 360 -4.92 17.83 -34.65
C THR A 360 -5.00 16.33 -34.97
N ALA A 361 -5.94 15.60 -34.34
CA ALA A 361 -6.07 14.15 -34.52
C ALA A 361 -6.30 13.71 -35.99
N PRO A 362 -7.11 14.39 -36.82
CA PRO A 362 -7.31 14.02 -38.23
C PRO A 362 -6.06 14.22 -39.08
N VAL A 363 -5.31 15.30 -38.82
CA VAL A 363 -4.05 15.61 -39.54
C VAL A 363 -2.98 14.56 -39.22
N VAL A 364 -2.91 14.09 -37.98
CA VAL A 364 -1.99 13.02 -37.56
C VAL A 364 -2.32 11.71 -38.27
N LEU A 365 -3.60 11.39 -38.49
CA LEU A 365 -4.02 10.20 -39.23
C LEU A 365 -3.67 10.27 -40.72
N GLU A 366 -3.95 11.40 -41.37
CA GLU A 366 -3.56 11.61 -42.78
C GLU A 366 -2.03 11.54 -42.94
N TYR A 367 -1.29 12.08 -41.98
CA TYR A 367 0.17 11.99 -41.94
C TYR A 367 0.68 10.55 -41.90
N PHE A 368 0.19 9.71 -40.96
CA PHE A 368 0.63 8.31 -40.88
C PHE A 368 0.12 7.46 -42.07
N ALA A 369 -1.06 7.77 -42.62
CA ALA A 369 -1.54 7.15 -43.85
C ALA A 369 -0.62 7.47 -45.05
N SER A 370 -0.13 8.71 -45.16
CA SER A 370 0.84 9.11 -46.20
C SER A 370 2.19 8.40 -46.09
N LEU A 371 2.52 7.90 -44.88
CA LEU A 371 3.74 7.12 -44.61
C LEU A 371 3.54 5.60 -44.79
N GLY A 372 2.36 5.15 -45.26
CA GLY A 372 2.09 3.74 -45.54
C GLY A 372 1.54 2.93 -44.36
N TYR A 373 1.09 3.59 -43.27
CA TYR A 373 0.48 2.94 -42.11
C TYR A 373 -1.04 3.20 -42.10
N PRO A 374 -1.87 2.29 -42.64
CA PRO A 374 -3.31 2.52 -42.78
C PRO A 374 -4.01 2.56 -41.42
N SER A 375 -5.07 3.37 -41.32
CA SER A 375 -5.90 3.47 -40.11
C SER A 375 -6.74 2.20 -39.88
N GLU A 376 -6.66 1.66 -38.66
CA GLU A 376 -7.39 0.47 -38.21
C GLU A 376 -8.83 0.83 -37.78
N PRO A 377 -9.80 -0.11 -37.80
CA PRO A 377 -11.20 0.15 -37.39
C PRO A 377 -11.36 0.75 -35.98
N VAL A 378 -10.45 0.42 -35.06
CA VAL A 378 -10.41 0.97 -33.69
C VAL A 378 -10.08 2.47 -33.69
N ASP A 379 -9.26 2.94 -34.63
CA ASP A 379 -8.92 4.36 -34.79
C ASP A 379 -10.15 5.15 -35.27
N PHE A 380 -10.95 4.54 -36.14
CA PHE A 380 -12.23 5.09 -36.59
C PHE A 380 -13.27 5.14 -35.46
N ALA A 381 -13.34 4.10 -34.61
CA ALA A 381 -14.25 4.09 -33.46
C ALA A 381 -13.91 5.17 -32.43
N ASN A 382 -12.63 5.45 -32.21
CA ASN A 382 -12.19 6.53 -31.33
C ASN A 382 -12.46 7.90 -31.97
N LEU A 383 -12.07 8.13 -33.22
CA LEU A 383 -12.42 9.38 -33.93
C LEU A 383 -13.91 9.66 -33.95
N PHE A 384 -14.72 8.61 -34.17
CA PHE A 384 -16.17 8.73 -34.17
C PHE A 384 -16.69 9.19 -32.80
N LYS A 385 -16.20 8.61 -31.70
CA LYS A 385 -16.55 9.07 -30.33
C LYS A 385 -16.15 10.54 -30.09
N LEU A 386 -15.01 10.98 -30.62
CA LEU A 386 -14.53 12.36 -30.49
C LEU A 386 -15.42 13.34 -31.25
N PHE A 387 -15.71 13.05 -32.52
CA PHE A 387 -16.54 13.90 -33.37
C PHE A 387 -18.00 13.86 -32.92
N ALA A 388 -18.54 12.71 -32.51
CA ALA A 388 -19.92 12.62 -32.02
C ALA A 388 -20.17 13.56 -30.83
N ARG A 389 -19.16 13.75 -29.96
CA ARG A 389 -19.26 14.67 -28.81
C ARG A 389 -19.11 16.14 -29.14
N ASN A 390 -18.43 16.50 -30.24
CA ASN A 390 -17.91 17.85 -30.42
C ASN A 390 -18.08 18.47 -31.83
N ASP A 391 -18.16 17.65 -32.89
CA ASP A 391 -18.37 18.08 -34.28
C ASP A 391 -19.20 17.02 -35.03
N GLN A 392 -20.51 17.13 -34.88
CA GLN A 392 -21.49 16.17 -35.39
C GLN A 392 -21.48 16.08 -36.93
N GLY A 393 -21.12 17.16 -37.63
CA GLY A 393 -21.01 17.17 -39.09
C GLY A 393 -19.84 16.30 -39.59
N ARG A 394 -18.69 16.37 -38.92
CA ARG A 394 -17.54 15.50 -39.23
C ARG A 394 -17.78 14.05 -38.81
N ALA A 395 -18.49 13.80 -37.71
CA ALA A 395 -18.88 12.45 -37.29
C ALA A 395 -19.72 11.74 -38.38
N THR A 396 -20.66 12.48 -38.98
CA THR A 396 -21.53 11.99 -40.07
C THR A 396 -20.71 11.65 -41.32
N LYS A 397 -19.86 12.60 -41.75
CA LYS A 397 -19.00 12.43 -42.94
C LYS A 397 -17.99 11.28 -42.78
N LEU A 398 -17.49 11.05 -41.56
CA LEU A 398 -16.56 9.97 -41.25
C LEU A 398 -17.21 8.59 -41.45
N ILE A 399 -18.46 8.42 -41.00
CA ILE A 399 -19.22 7.19 -41.22
C ILE A 399 -19.57 7.00 -42.70
N GLU A 400 -20.00 8.05 -43.40
CA GLU A 400 -20.32 8.00 -44.84
C GLU A 400 -19.09 7.63 -45.70
N THR A 401 -17.90 8.10 -45.32
CA THR A 401 -16.64 7.77 -46.01
C THR A 401 -16.22 6.32 -45.75
N PHE A 402 -16.48 5.80 -44.55
CA PHE A 402 -16.16 4.41 -44.19
C PHE A 402 -17.13 3.41 -44.84
N ALA A 403 -18.41 3.78 -44.95
CA ALA A 403 -19.51 2.97 -45.49
C ALA A 403 -19.78 3.16 -47.00
N GLY A 404 -19.13 4.13 -47.66
CA GLY A 404 -19.32 4.39 -49.09
C GLY A 404 -18.95 3.20 -49.97
N GLU A 405 -19.75 2.96 -51.01
CA GLU A 405 -19.55 1.89 -52.00
C GLU A 405 -18.13 1.97 -52.60
N GLY A 406 -17.31 0.95 -52.32
CA GLY A 406 -15.94 0.81 -52.85
C GLY A 406 -14.81 0.73 -51.81
N SER A 407 -15.08 0.90 -50.51
CA SER A 407 -14.01 0.89 -49.48
C SER A 407 -13.49 -0.51 -49.09
N GLY A 408 -14.27 -1.57 -49.32
CA GLY A 408 -13.92 -2.95 -48.96
C GLY A 408 -13.77 -3.24 -47.46
N LYS A 409 -14.05 -2.27 -46.57
CA LYS A 409 -13.85 -2.41 -45.11
C LYS A 409 -15.16 -2.80 -44.40
N LYS A 410 -15.15 -3.92 -43.66
CA LYS A 410 -16.28 -4.37 -42.81
C LYS A 410 -16.26 -3.66 -41.45
N LEU A 411 -17.44 -3.29 -40.93
CA LEU A 411 -17.62 -2.73 -39.59
C LEU A 411 -17.28 -3.79 -38.51
N ASP A 412 -16.60 -3.40 -37.43
CA ASP A 412 -16.26 -4.28 -36.31
C ASP A 412 -17.09 -3.99 -35.04
N VAL A 413 -17.07 -4.90 -34.06
CA VAL A 413 -17.87 -4.78 -32.83
C VAL A 413 -17.57 -3.51 -32.03
N SER A 414 -16.34 -2.97 -32.14
CA SER A 414 -15.87 -1.77 -31.44
C SER A 414 -16.54 -0.50 -31.97
N LEU A 415 -16.64 -0.38 -33.29
CA LEU A 415 -17.29 0.74 -33.96
C LEU A 415 -18.82 0.68 -33.78
N TYR A 416 -19.42 -0.51 -33.82
CA TYR A 416 -20.84 -0.69 -33.49
C TYR A 416 -21.17 -0.25 -32.04
N ASN A 417 -20.35 -0.66 -31.06
CA ASN A 417 -20.52 -0.23 -29.68
C ASN A 417 -20.33 1.29 -29.50
N ALA A 418 -19.43 1.91 -30.27
CA ALA A 418 -19.23 3.35 -30.27
C ALA A 418 -20.45 4.12 -30.79
N VAL A 419 -21.07 3.63 -31.86
CA VAL A 419 -22.31 4.19 -32.42
C VAL A 419 -23.46 4.02 -31.41
N LEU A 420 -23.63 2.84 -30.82
CA LEU A 420 -24.66 2.57 -29.81
C LEU A 420 -24.54 3.50 -28.58
N GLN A 421 -23.31 3.71 -28.08
CA GLN A 421 -23.05 4.64 -26.97
C GLN A 421 -23.36 6.10 -27.35
N ALA A 422 -23.05 6.53 -28.58
CA ALA A 422 -23.36 7.90 -29.02
C ALA A 422 -24.87 8.16 -29.11
N PHE A 423 -25.66 7.17 -29.57
CA PHE A 423 -27.12 7.23 -29.55
C PHE A 423 -27.68 7.29 -28.12
N LEU A 424 -27.07 6.58 -27.16
CA LEU A 424 -27.45 6.62 -25.75
C LEU A 424 -27.20 7.97 -25.09
N ASP A 425 -26.07 8.59 -25.41
CA ASP A 425 -25.66 9.87 -24.83
C ASP A 425 -26.43 11.07 -25.44
N ARG A 426 -27.38 10.83 -26.38
CA ARG A 426 -28.16 11.84 -27.13
C ARG A 426 -27.32 12.84 -27.92
N LEU A 427 -26.09 12.46 -28.27
CA LEU A 427 -25.10 13.34 -28.91
C LEU A 427 -25.32 13.52 -30.43
N VAL A 428 -26.53 13.27 -30.94
CA VAL A 428 -26.75 12.97 -32.35
C VAL A 428 -27.98 13.73 -32.92
N PRO A 429 -27.83 14.55 -33.99
CA PRO A 429 -28.93 15.31 -34.59
C PRO A 429 -29.77 14.48 -35.59
N GLY A 430 -30.95 14.97 -35.96
CA GLY A 430 -31.89 14.27 -36.86
C GLY A 430 -31.36 13.94 -38.26
N SER A 431 -30.37 14.68 -38.78
CA SER A 431 -29.71 14.40 -40.06
C SER A 431 -28.89 13.11 -40.03
N PHE A 432 -28.21 12.84 -38.91
CA PHE A 432 -27.42 11.62 -38.68
C PHE A 432 -28.30 10.36 -38.65
N LYS A 433 -29.55 10.45 -38.16
CA LYS A 433 -30.53 9.35 -38.20
C LYS A 433 -30.81 8.90 -39.64
N SER A 434 -30.83 9.83 -40.60
CA SER A 434 -31.10 9.52 -42.01
C SER A 434 -29.91 8.90 -42.74
N SER A 435 -28.67 9.32 -42.41
CA SER A 435 -27.45 8.75 -43.00
C SER A 435 -27.16 7.34 -42.47
N VAL A 436 -27.36 7.09 -41.16
CA VAL A 436 -27.23 5.74 -40.57
C VAL A 436 -28.29 4.79 -41.12
N ALA A 437 -29.54 5.24 -41.33
CA ALA A 437 -30.60 4.44 -41.93
C ALA A 437 -30.33 4.08 -43.41
N LYS A 438 -29.65 4.97 -44.17
CA LYS A 438 -29.24 4.69 -45.56
C LYS A 438 -28.12 3.65 -45.65
N ILE A 439 -27.21 3.63 -44.67
CA ILE A 439 -26.10 2.66 -44.60
C ILE A 439 -26.59 1.27 -44.14
N ILE A 440 -27.67 1.23 -43.35
CA ILE A 440 -28.20 0.01 -42.70
C ILE A 440 -29.45 -0.57 -43.43
N SER A 441 -29.85 -0.03 -44.59
CA SER A 441 -31.03 -0.52 -45.32
C SER A 441 -30.82 -1.93 -45.91
N PRO A 442 -31.79 -2.86 -45.81
CA PRO A 442 -31.61 -4.25 -46.21
C PRO A 442 -31.86 -4.46 -47.71
N THR A 443 -30.97 -5.19 -48.40
CA THR A 443 -31.33 -5.90 -49.64
C THR A 443 -32.14 -7.16 -49.28
N PRO A 444 -33.25 -7.45 -49.99
CA PRO A 444 -34.11 -8.58 -49.64
C PRO A 444 -33.63 -9.87 -50.31
N LEU A 445 -33.25 -10.88 -49.53
CA LEU A 445 -33.77 -12.26 -49.66
C LEU A 445 -33.34 -13.12 -48.45
N THR A 446 -34.31 -13.38 -47.56
CA THR A 446 -34.65 -14.63 -46.83
C THR A 446 -33.52 -15.65 -46.56
N ILE A 447 -33.27 -16.13 -45.34
CA ILE A 447 -34.16 -16.97 -44.50
C ILE A 447 -33.71 -16.86 -43.01
N THR A 448 -34.70 -16.80 -42.10
CA THR A 448 -34.64 -16.98 -40.61
C THR A 448 -33.84 -16.00 -39.75
N VAL A 449 -34.37 -14.78 -39.50
CA VAL A 449 -33.93 -13.91 -38.38
C VAL A 449 -35.14 -13.26 -37.71
N ASP A 450 -35.98 -14.07 -37.06
CA ASP A 450 -37.18 -13.58 -36.34
C ASP A 450 -37.01 -13.51 -34.81
N SER A 451 -35.86 -13.90 -34.26
CA SER A 451 -35.72 -14.09 -32.80
C SER A 451 -35.14 -12.89 -32.03
N LEU A 452 -34.31 -12.05 -32.65
CA LEU A 452 -33.77 -10.81 -32.03
C LEU A 452 -34.46 -9.54 -32.53
N ALA A 453 -35.03 -9.59 -33.74
CA ALA A 453 -35.80 -8.49 -34.32
C ALA A 453 -37.11 -8.23 -33.55
N SER A 454 -37.83 -9.27 -33.12
CA SER A 454 -39.12 -9.10 -32.44
C SER A 454 -38.96 -8.62 -30.99
N LEU A 455 -37.83 -8.89 -30.33
CA LEU A 455 -37.56 -8.45 -28.96
C LEU A 455 -37.19 -6.97 -28.84
N CYS A 456 -36.89 -6.30 -29.95
CA CYS A 456 -36.75 -4.84 -29.99
C CYS A 456 -38.10 -4.11 -30.20
N LEU A 457 -39.23 -4.82 -30.12
CA LEU A 457 -40.56 -4.22 -30.25
C LEU A 457 -40.92 -3.43 -28.99
N ASN A 458 -40.55 -2.14 -29.04
CA ASN A 458 -41.23 -0.95 -28.51
C ASN A 458 -40.25 0.12 -27.97
N ALA A 459 -38.93 -0.13 -27.98
CA ALA A 459 -37.97 0.73 -27.27
C ALA A 459 -37.10 1.67 -28.14
N ASN A 460 -36.84 1.40 -29.43
CA ASN A 460 -36.32 2.35 -30.42
C ASN A 460 -36.07 1.59 -31.74
N SER A 461 -36.58 2.08 -32.86
CA SER A 461 -36.34 1.49 -34.18
C SER A 461 -34.85 1.45 -34.57
N GLU A 462 -34.06 2.38 -34.04
CA GLU A 462 -32.66 2.59 -34.41
C GLU A 462 -31.70 1.56 -33.80
N PHE A 463 -31.90 1.18 -32.53
CA PHE A 463 -31.07 0.15 -31.87
C PHE A 463 -31.32 -1.24 -32.46
N ARG A 464 -32.58 -1.52 -32.83
CA ARG A 464 -32.98 -2.74 -33.56
C ARG A 464 -32.24 -2.88 -34.88
N GLN A 465 -32.17 -1.79 -35.65
CA GLN A 465 -31.49 -1.80 -36.95
C GLN A 465 -29.99 -2.02 -36.82
N ILE A 466 -29.34 -1.44 -35.81
CA ILE A 466 -27.90 -1.61 -35.58
C ILE A 466 -27.56 -3.07 -35.21
N VAL A 467 -28.33 -3.70 -34.32
CA VAL A 467 -28.10 -5.10 -33.93
C VAL A 467 -28.39 -6.06 -35.09
N LEU A 468 -29.44 -5.82 -35.88
CA LEU A 468 -29.73 -6.63 -37.08
C LEU A 468 -28.63 -6.51 -38.13
N HIS A 469 -28.05 -5.31 -38.30
CA HIS A 469 -26.94 -5.10 -39.22
C HIS A 469 -25.65 -5.78 -38.75
N MET A 470 -25.38 -5.80 -37.44
CA MET A 470 -24.26 -6.56 -36.86
C MET A 470 -24.36 -8.04 -37.21
N GLU A 471 -25.53 -8.64 -37.03
CA GLU A 471 -25.76 -10.07 -37.30
C GLU A 471 -25.69 -10.40 -38.79
N GLN A 472 -26.27 -9.57 -39.66
CA GLN A 472 -26.22 -9.73 -41.11
C GLN A 472 -24.78 -9.66 -41.66
N ASN A 473 -23.88 -8.94 -40.99
CA ASN A 473 -22.47 -8.84 -41.36
C ASN A 473 -21.57 -9.87 -40.66
N GLY A 474 -22.13 -10.81 -39.89
CA GLY A 474 -21.39 -11.85 -39.18
C GLY A 474 -20.61 -11.35 -37.96
N VAL A 475 -21.01 -10.22 -37.36
CA VAL A 475 -20.36 -9.61 -36.20
C VAL A 475 -21.18 -9.92 -34.94
N ALA A 476 -20.69 -10.83 -34.11
CA ALA A 476 -21.40 -11.25 -32.89
C ALA A 476 -21.37 -10.14 -31.80
N PRO A 477 -22.51 -9.81 -31.17
CA PRO A 477 -22.55 -8.93 -30.00
C PRO A 477 -21.70 -9.48 -28.85
N ASN A 478 -20.95 -8.61 -28.16
CA ASN A 478 -20.13 -8.98 -27.01
C ASN A 478 -20.75 -8.51 -25.68
N GLY A 479 -20.17 -8.89 -24.55
CA GLY A 479 -20.70 -8.55 -23.22
C GLY A 479 -20.92 -7.04 -22.99
N HIS A 480 -20.11 -6.17 -23.62
CA HIS A 480 -20.28 -4.73 -23.56
C HIS A 480 -21.45 -4.24 -24.46
N THR A 481 -21.66 -4.86 -25.62
CA THR A 481 -22.84 -4.61 -26.46
C THR A 481 -24.14 -4.85 -25.67
N TYR A 482 -24.22 -5.96 -24.94
CA TYR A 482 -25.37 -6.27 -24.08
C TYR A 482 -25.53 -5.31 -22.90
N GLU A 483 -24.42 -4.82 -22.32
CA GLU A 483 -24.46 -3.78 -21.27
C GLU A 483 -25.05 -2.46 -21.79
N LEU A 484 -24.64 -2.02 -22.98
CA LEU A 484 -25.16 -0.81 -23.61
C LEU A 484 -26.66 -0.94 -23.92
N LEU A 485 -27.09 -2.11 -24.42
CA LEU A 485 -28.51 -2.40 -24.64
C LEU A 485 -29.32 -2.37 -23.32
N MET A 486 -28.80 -2.94 -22.23
CA MET A 486 -29.44 -2.85 -20.91
C MET A 486 -29.52 -1.41 -20.39
N ARG A 487 -28.49 -0.58 -20.62
CA ARG A 487 -28.53 0.86 -20.26
C ARG A 487 -29.57 1.63 -21.09
N ALA A 488 -29.76 1.28 -22.36
CA ALA A 488 -30.77 1.87 -23.22
C ALA A 488 -32.18 1.64 -22.68
N VAL A 489 -32.46 0.39 -22.32
CA VAL A 489 -33.75 -0.04 -21.76
C VAL A 489 -33.98 0.55 -20.36
N ARG A 490 -32.92 0.64 -19.53
CA ARG A 490 -32.95 1.29 -18.19
C ARG A 490 -33.45 2.73 -18.23
N SER A 491 -33.11 3.50 -19.26
CA SER A 491 -33.51 4.92 -19.37
C SER A 491 -35.02 5.13 -19.50
N ARG A 492 -35.81 4.07 -19.71
CA ARG A 492 -37.27 4.11 -19.90
C ARG A 492 -38.08 3.21 -18.94
N GLN A 493 -37.44 2.57 -17.95
CA GLN A 493 -38.10 1.70 -16.96
C GLN A 493 -38.85 0.49 -17.56
N ASP A 494 -38.42 -0.02 -18.72
CA ASP A 494 -38.99 -1.24 -19.31
C ASP A 494 -38.29 -2.49 -18.74
N ASN A 495 -38.82 -2.98 -17.63
CA ASN A 495 -38.25 -4.12 -16.89
C ASN A 495 -38.30 -5.43 -17.69
N GLY A 496 -39.31 -5.62 -18.56
CA GLY A 496 -39.50 -6.84 -19.34
C GLY A 496 -38.42 -7.03 -20.41
N ALA A 497 -38.10 -5.98 -21.16
CA ALA A 497 -37.01 -6.02 -22.14
C ALA A 497 -35.63 -6.22 -21.48
N CYS A 498 -35.45 -5.71 -20.25
CA CYS A 498 -34.20 -5.86 -19.51
C CYS A 498 -33.96 -7.32 -19.05
N ILE A 499 -35.02 -8.04 -18.69
CA ILE A 499 -34.98 -9.45 -18.27
C ILE A 499 -34.60 -10.36 -19.45
N GLU A 500 -35.14 -10.11 -20.64
CA GLU A 500 -34.85 -10.92 -21.84
C GLU A 500 -33.42 -10.70 -22.38
N ILE A 501 -32.93 -9.44 -22.41
CA ILE A 501 -31.53 -9.15 -22.75
C ILE A 501 -30.57 -9.89 -21.81
N TYR A 502 -30.94 -9.98 -20.53
CA TYR A 502 -30.19 -10.72 -19.53
C TYR A 502 -30.26 -12.24 -19.72
N ARG A 503 -31.41 -12.79 -20.12
CA ARG A 503 -31.60 -14.22 -20.44
C ARG A 503 -30.66 -14.67 -21.57
N ARG A 504 -30.58 -13.90 -22.66
CA ARG A 504 -29.69 -14.23 -23.80
C ARG A 504 -28.21 -13.99 -23.54
N LEU A 505 -27.84 -13.01 -22.69
CA LEU A 505 -26.46 -12.84 -22.22
C LEU A 505 -25.96 -14.09 -21.47
N VAL A 506 -26.86 -14.80 -20.78
CA VAL A 506 -26.56 -16.04 -20.05
C VAL A 506 -26.43 -17.25 -20.98
N GLU A 507 -27.15 -17.25 -22.10
CA GLU A 507 -27.10 -18.29 -23.14
C GLU A 507 -25.96 -18.08 -24.15
N SER A 508 -25.33 -16.91 -24.18
CA SER A 508 -24.18 -16.61 -25.03
C SER A 508 -22.94 -17.44 -24.64
N PRO A 509 -22.16 -17.96 -25.60
CA PRO A 509 -20.95 -18.76 -25.34
C PRO A 509 -19.81 -18.00 -24.64
N ASN A 510 -19.89 -16.66 -24.53
CA ASN A 510 -18.93 -15.82 -23.81
C ASN A 510 -19.62 -14.89 -22.78
N PRO A 511 -20.10 -15.41 -21.63
CA PRO A 511 -20.71 -14.59 -20.60
C PRO A 511 -19.65 -13.77 -19.82
N LEU A 512 -19.98 -12.51 -19.50
CA LEU A 512 -19.08 -11.49 -18.88
C LEU A 512 -18.20 -11.99 -17.72
N GLN A 513 -16.92 -11.58 -17.72
CA GLN A 513 -16.00 -11.63 -16.58
C GLN A 513 -16.15 -10.40 -15.66
N ASN A 514 -16.39 -10.67 -14.37
CA ASN A 514 -16.26 -9.86 -13.15
C ASN A 514 -17.03 -8.54 -12.87
N ASN A 515 -17.47 -8.48 -11.60
CA ASN A 515 -17.81 -7.36 -10.70
C ASN A 515 -19.10 -6.55 -10.90
N HIS A 516 -19.63 -6.33 -12.10
CA HIS A 516 -20.85 -5.50 -12.25
C HIS A 516 -22.17 -6.27 -12.07
N ARG A 517 -22.10 -7.62 -11.98
CA ARG A 517 -23.26 -8.53 -11.85
C ARG A 517 -24.11 -8.35 -10.58
N ASN A 518 -23.54 -7.89 -9.47
CA ASN A 518 -24.20 -7.99 -8.17
C ASN A 518 -25.02 -6.74 -7.78
N TYR A 519 -24.64 -5.56 -8.25
CA TYR A 519 -25.21 -4.31 -7.75
C TYR A 519 -26.61 -4.02 -8.33
N TYR A 520 -26.84 -4.32 -9.61
CA TYR A 520 -28.10 -3.99 -10.28
C TYR A 520 -29.21 -5.04 -10.08
N LEU A 521 -28.88 -6.33 -10.12
CA LEU A 521 -29.82 -7.43 -9.81
C LEU A 521 -30.37 -7.32 -8.39
N SER A 522 -29.55 -6.85 -7.46
CA SER A 522 -29.96 -6.59 -6.08
C SER A 522 -30.87 -5.36 -5.98
N SER A 523 -30.67 -4.34 -6.84
CA SER A 523 -31.53 -3.14 -6.89
C SER A 523 -32.90 -3.40 -7.54
N LEU A 524 -32.97 -4.27 -8.55
CA LEU A 524 -34.24 -4.68 -9.19
C LEU A 524 -35.10 -5.56 -8.28
N ILE A 525 -34.48 -6.48 -7.53
CA ILE A 525 -35.18 -7.29 -6.51
C ILE A 525 -35.73 -6.41 -5.38
N ALA A 526 -35.06 -5.30 -5.07
CA ALA A 526 -35.52 -4.33 -4.07
C ALA A 526 -36.66 -3.42 -4.56
N GLN A 527 -36.96 -3.39 -5.86
CA GLN A 527 -37.94 -2.47 -6.47
C GLN A 527 -39.31 -3.08 -6.83
N GLY A 528 -39.53 -4.39 -6.60
CA GLY A 528 -40.90 -4.93 -6.47
C GLY A 528 -41.47 -5.82 -7.60
N ASP A 529 -40.78 -6.07 -8.71
CA ASP A 529 -41.25 -7.03 -9.74
C ASP A 529 -40.81 -8.47 -9.41
N GLY A 530 -41.64 -9.14 -8.61
CA GLY A 530 -41.23 -10.22 -7.71
C GLY A 530 -41.58 -11.67 -8.07
N GLU A 531 -41.77 -12.11 -9.29
CA GLU A 531 -41.95 -13.58 -9.51
C GLU A 531 -41.08 -14.16 -10.61
N GLU A 532 -41.03 -13.53 -11.78
CA GLU A 532 -40.26 -14.06 -12.91
C GLU A 532 -38.73 -14.03 -12.65
N LEU A 533 -38.23 -12.96 -12.01
CA LEU A 533 -36.84 -12.80 -11.58
C LEU A 533 -36.45 -13.79 -10.47
N ARG A 534 -37.39 -14.15 -9.58
CA ARG A 534 -37.18 -15.20 -8.58
C ARG A 534 -37.13 -16.57 -9.25
N GLY A 535 -37.93 -16.80 -10.29
CA GLY A 535 -37.87 -17.97 -11.16
C GLY A 535 -36.51 -18.14 -11.84
N VAL A 536 -35.99 -17.11 -12.50
CA VAL A 536 -34.68 -17.17 -13.18
C VAL A 536 -33.51 -17.36 -12.20
N VAL A 537 -33.55 -16.69 -11.03
CA VAL A 537 -32.57 -16.91 -9.95
C VAL A 537 -32.71 -18.32 -9.36
N LYS A 538 -33.92 -18.88 -9.31
CA LYS A 538 -34.19 -20.26 -8.89
C LYS A 538 -33.70 -21.26 -9.94
N THR A 539 -33.94 -21.08 -11.24
CA THR A 539 -33.37 -21.93 -12.31
C THR A 539 -31.84 -21.84 -12.36
N MET A 540 -31.24 -20.70 -12.03
CA MET A 540 -29.79 -20.57 -11.87
C MET A 540 -29.26 -21.28 -10.61
N LYS A 541 -30.01 -21.24 -9.51
CA LYS A 541 -29.70 -22.04 -8.30
C LYS A 541 -29.85 -23.52 -8.62
N ASP A 542 -30.91 -23.94 -9.30
CA ASP A 542 -31.24 -25.33 -9.61
C ASP A 542 -30.31 -25.91 -10.69
N ARG A 543 -29.81 -25.11 -11.65
CA ARG A 543 -28.81 -25.56 -12.64
C ARG A 543 -27.39 -25.60 -12.07
N ARG A 544 -27.06 -24.69 -11.14
CA ARG A 544 -25.86 -24.84 -10.28
C ARG A 544 -26.01 -26.05 -9.38
N GLN A 545 -27.19 -26.30 -8.82
CA GLN A 545 -27.51 -27.44 -7.99
C GLN A 545 -27.42 -28.73 -8.79
N LEU A 546 -27.87 -28.81 -10.05
CA LEU A 546 -27.73 -30.02 -10.88
C LEU A 546 -26.28 -30.38 -11.24
N ILE A 547 -25.44 -29.39 -11.56
CA ILE A 547 -24.00 -29.61 -11.81
C ILE A 547 -23.28 -29.92 -10.48
N HIS A 548 -23.68 -29.26 -9.41
CA HIS A 548 -23.19 -29.51 -8.06
C HIS A 548 -23.61 -30.89 -7.55
N ASP A 549 -24.83 -31.34 -7.81
CA ASP A 549 -25.41 -32.63 -7.40
C ASP A 549 -24.86 -33.78 -8.24
N TYR A 550 -24.58 -33.57 -9.54
CA TYR A 550 -23.86 -34.55 -10.36
C TYR A 550 -22.41 -34.76 -9.85
N ASN A 551 -21.74 -33.67 -9.48
CA ASN A 551 -20.39 -33.72 -8.91
C ASN A 551 -20.40 -34.21 -7.44
N LEU A 552 -21.41 -33.86 -6.65
CA LEU A 552 -21.62 -34.35 -5.29
C LEU A 552 -22.02 -35.82 -5.27
N LYS A 553 -22.76 -36.32 -6.28
CA LYS A 553 -23.10 -37.75 -6.36
C LYS A 553 -21.85 -38.60 -6.58
N LYS A 554 -20.93 -38.16 -7.45
CA LYS A 554 -19.60 -38.79 -7.61
C LYS A 554 -18.70 -38.65 -6.38
N LEU A 555 -18.80 -37.56 -5.63
CA LEU A 555 -18.01 -37.32 -4.41
C LEU A 555 -18.61 -37.97 -3.15
N ASN A 556 -19.92 -38.19 -3.10
CA ASN A 556 -20.62 -38.93 -2.03
C ASN A 556 -20.47 -40.44 -2.20
N GLU A 557 -20.28 -40.95 -3.43
CA GLU A 557 -19.71 -42.28 -3.69
C GLU A 557 -18.28 -42.41 -3.09
N MET A 558 -17.64 -41.29 -2.70
CA MET A 558 -16.30 -41.19 -2.10
C MET A 558 -16.29 -40.66 -0.63
N GLY A 559 -17.44 -40.34 -0.02
CA GLY A 559 -17.66 -40.35 1.44
C GLY A 559 -17.40 -39.12 2.35
N PHE A 560 -17.73 -37.86 1.99
CA PHE A 560 -17.49 -36.69 2.88
C PHE A 560 -18.62 -35.61 2.90
N GLU A 561 -19.07 -35.13 4.09
CA GLU A 561 -20.11 -34.07 4.28
C GLU A 561 -19.58 -32.81 5.03
N MET A 562 -19.97 -31.58 4.62
CA MET A 562 -19.91 -30.35 5.47
C MET A 562 -20.79 -29.16 4.99
N GLN A 563 -21.23 -28.29 5.94
CA GLN A 563 -22.12 -27.10 5.79
C GLN A 563 -21.39 -25.72 5.85
N ILE A 564 -22.06 -24.61 5.46
CA ILE A 564 -21.47 -23.25 5.16
C ILE A 564 -22.12 -22.06 5.92
N PRO A 565 -21.34 -21.01 6.35
CA PRO A 565 -21.83 -19.61 6.44
C PRO A 565 -20.91 -18.49 5.79
N ARG A 566 -21.30 -17.20 5.91
CA ARG A 566 -21.30 -16.09 4.89
C ARG A 566 -20.26 -14.90 4.99
N ARG A 567 -19.84 -14.37 3.81
CA ARG A 567 -19.39 -13.01 3.28
C ARG A 567 -18.48 -12.00 4.06
N GLY A 568 -17.42 -11.45 3.40
CA GLY A 568 -16.43 -10.41 3.85
C GLY A 568 -16.26 -9.11 2.97
N PRO A 569 -15.29 -8.18 3.26
CA PRO A 569 -15.37 -6.70 3.03
C PRO A 569 -14.51 -6.02 1.90
N ARG A 570 -14.67 -4.69 1.72
CA ARG A 570 -14.32 -3.75 0.58
C ARG A 570 -12.86 -3.17 0.53
N VAL A 571 -12.45 -2.64 -0.64
CA VAL A 571 -11.21 -1.86 -0.93
C VAL A 571 -11.30 -0.40 -0.42
N LEU A 572 -10.25 0.15 0.22
CA LEU A 572 -10.19 1.51 0.81
C LEU A 572 -9.61 2.60 -0.14
N MET A 573 -10.09 3.85 0.02
CA MET A 573 -9.75 5.08 -0.76
C MET A 573 -8.83 6.02 0.05
N MET A 574 -8.17 6.99 -0.60
CA MET A 574 -7.38 8.02 0.12
C MET A 574 -8.27 8.88 1.04
N PRO A 575 -7.75 9.45 2.15
CA PRO A 575 -8.58 10.27 3.06
C PRO A 575 -9.32 11.42 2.36
N THR A 576 -8.67 12.09 1.41
CA THR A 576 -9.25 13.22 0.65
C THR A 576 -10.25 12.80 -0.43
N GLU A 577 -10.32 11.52 -0.76
CA GLU A 577 -11.27 10.95 -1.72
C GLU A 577 -12.57 10.48 -1.03
N LEU A 578 -12.59 10.46 0.31
CA LEU A 578 -13.77 10.08 1.10
C LEU A 578 -14.91 11.07 0.90
N SER A 579 -16.14 10.56 0.87
CA SER A 579 -17.30 11.40 0.62
C SER A 579 -17.50 12.42 1.74
N VAL A 580 -17.31 12.00 3.00
CA VAL A 580 -17.38 12.89 4.16
C VAL A 580 -16.27 13.94 4.17
N TRP A 581 -15.08 13.65 3.64
CA TRP A 581 -14.01 14.63 3.54
C TRP A 581 -14.40 15.78 2.61
N GLY A 582 -14.96 15.46 1.44
CA GLY A 582 -15.50 16.48 0.53
C GLY A 582 -16.60 17.33 1.16
N ARG A 583 -17.46 16.72 2.00
CA ARG A 583 -18.50 17.43 2.77
C ARG A 583 -17.90 18.32 3.86
N LEU A 584 -16.86 17.87 4.57
CA LEU A 584 -16.13 18.69 5.54
C LEU A 584 -15.46 19.89 4.87
N THR A 585 -14.85 19.71 3.70
CA THR A 585 -14.27 20.82 2.91
C THR A 585 -15.35 21.82 2.51
N ALA A 586 -16.49 21.35 1.99
CA ALA A 586 -17.60 22.22 1.64
C ALA A 586 -18.18 22.96 2.87
N HIS A 587 -18.28 22.29 4.02
CA HIS A 587 -18.71 22.89 5.28
C HIS A 587 -17.72 23.96 5.77
N TYR A 588 -16.42 23.67 5.70
CA TYR A 588 -15.36 24.63 6.02
C TYR A 588 -15.42 25.86 5.13
N ASP A 589 -15.58 25.68 3.82
CA ASP A 589 -15.62 26.76 2.86
C ASP A 589 -16.87 27.63 2.97
N LYS A 590 -18.00 27.01 3.30
CA LYS A 590 -19.28 27.71 3.45
C LYS A 590 -19.34 28.48 4.78
N GLU A 591 -18.95 27.85 5.88
CA GLU A 591 -19.19 28.36 7.24
C GLU A 591 -17.96 28.28 8.14
N GLY A 592 -17.25 27.14 8.15
CA GLY A 592 -16.19 26.85 9.13
C GLY A 592 -15.08 27.90 9.24
N LYS A 593 -14.58 28.41 8.10
CA LYS A 593 -13.50 29.42 8.09
C LYS A 593 -13.90 30.80 8.62
N ASN A 594 -15.20 31.06 8.73
CA ASN A 594 -15.75 32.35 9.16
C ASN A 594 -16.42 32.27 10.55
N LEU A 595 -16.27 31.14 11.27
CA LEU A 595 -16.85 31.00 12.60
C LEU A 595 -16.21 31.97 13.60
N ASP A 596 -17.05 32.54 14.47
CA ASP A 596 -16.66 33.40 15.57
C ASP A 596 -17.16 32.79 16.89
N MET A 597 -16.23 32.35 17.73
CA MET A 597 -16.55 31.66 18.99
C MET A 597 -17.39 32.53 19.92
N ARG A 598 -17.13 33.85 19.99
CA ARG A 598 -17.94 34.77 20.81
C ARG A 598 -19.41 34.70 20.44
N THR A 599 -19.71 34.68 19.14
CA THR A 599 -21.08 34.52 18.65
C THR A 599 -21.62 33.13 18.98
N LEU A 600 -20.85 32.06 18.80
CA LEU A 600 -21.28 30.69 19.13
C LEU A 600 -21.68 30.53 20.61
N PHE A 601 -20.92 31.13 21.54
CA PHE A 601 -21.27 31.12 22.97
C PHE A 601 -22.49 32.01 23.28
N ARG A 602 -22.62 33.16 22.61
CA ARG A 602 -23.76 34.06 22.81
C ARG A 602 -25.07 33.47 22.29
N THR A 603 -25.04 32.71 21.20
CA THR A 603 -26.24 32.12 20.59
C THR A 603 -26.61 30.76 21.15
N ASN A 604 -25.66 30.01 21.74
CA ASN A 604 -25.94 28.77 22.46
C ASN A 604 -25.48 28.87 23.93
N PRO A 605 -26.37 29.26 24.87
CA PRO A 605 -26.08 29.27 26.30
C PRO A 605 -25.70 27.90 26.89
N ALA A 606 -26.12 26.80 26.25
CA ALA A 606 -25.80 25.43 26.64
C ALA A 606 -24.49 24.90 26.02
N ARG A 607 -23.73 25.73 25.30
CA ARG A 607 -22.54 25.30 24.56
C ARG A 607 -21.52 24.56 25.41
N PHE A 608 -21.30 24.96 26.67
CA PHE A 608 -20.39 24.23 27.55
C PHE A 608 -20.88 22.79 27.78
N SER A 609 -22.17 22.59 28.11
CA SER A 609 -22.71 21.24 28.34
C SER A 609 -22.75 20.40 27.06
N ASP A 610 -22.98 21.02 25.91
CA ASP A 610 -23.03 20.32 24.62
C ASP A 610 -21.64 19.90 24.13
N TYR A 611 -20.61 20.68 24.46
CA TYR A 611 -19.22 20.50 24.03
C TYR A 611 -18.28 20.26 25.21
N SER A 612 -18.74 19.48 26.20
CA SER A 612 -17.88 18.92 27.24
C SER A 612 -18.24 17.47 27.52
N VAL A 613 -17.23 16.71 27.96
CA VAL A 613 -17.42 15.33 28.44
C VAL A 613 -16.77 15.20 29.81
N LYS A 614 -17.56 14.78 30.79
CA LYS A 614 -17.07 14.42 32.12
C LYS A 614 -16.87 12.91 32.19
N LEU A 615 -15.64 12.48 32.44
CA LEU A 615 -15.24 11.10 32.68
C LEU A 615 -14.28 11.14 33.87
N SER A 616 -14.79 10.95 35.09
CA SER A 616 -13.97 11.05 36.30
C SER A 616 -12.69 10.21 36.18
N PRO A 617 -11.48 10.77 36.43
CA PRO A 617 -11.23 12.05 37.10
C PRO A 617 -11.23 13.30 36.19
N PHE A 618 -11.52 13.16 34.90
CA PHE A 618 -11.43 14.23 33.90
C PHE A 618 -12.73 14.97 33.60
N LEU A 619 -12.57 16.24 33.26
CA LEU A 619 -13.48 17.03 32.46
C LEU A 619 -12.71 17.51 31.23
N LEU A 620 -13.16 17.11 30.05
CA LEU A 620 -12.74 17.68 28.77
C LEU A 620 -13.75 18.75 28.37
N ASP A 621 -13.37 20.02 28.45
CA ASP A 621 -14.08 21.14 27.84
C ASP A 621 -13.47 21.44 26.47
N TYR A 622 -14.21 21.13 25.41
CA TYR A 622 -13.85 21.45 24.03
C TYR A 622 -14.81 22.50 23.42
N SER A 623 -15.54 23.24 24.26
CA SER A 623 -16.50 24.25 23.81
C SER A 623 -15.85 25.48 23.17
N LYS A 624 -14.61 25.80 23.56
CA LYS A 624 -13.79 26.89 23.02
C LYS A 624 -13.05 26.49 21.74
N ASN A 625 -13.78 25.82 20.84
CA ASN A 625 -13.32 25.44 19.51
C ASN A 625 -14.23 26.02 18.42
N LEU A 626 -13.68 26.20 17.22
CA LEU A 626 -14.37 26.69 16.02
C LEU A 626 -15.21 25.58 15.36
N VAL A 627 -16.17 25.05 16.11
CA VAL A 627 -17.01 23.92 15.70
C VAL A 627 -18.49 24.17 15.99
N THR A 628 -19.35 23.67 15.10
CA THR A 628 -20.80 23.60 15.27
C THR A 628 -21.25 22.15 15.43
N GLU A 629 -22.55 21.91 15.62
CA GLU A 629 -23.12 20.55 15.70
C GLU A 629 -22.86 19.80 14.40
N GLU A 630 -23.06 20.48 13.26
CA GLU A 630 -22.76 19.95 11.94
C GLU A 630 -21.28 19.63 11.77
N THR A 631 -20.36 20.49 12.24
CA THR A 631 -18.92 20.20 12.19
C THR A 631 -18.60 18.90 12.92
N MET A 632 -19.08 18.76 14.17
CA MET A 632 -18.79 17.57 14.97
C MET A 632 -19.43 16.32 14.39
N ARG A 633 -20.68 16.40 13.90
CA ARG A 633 -21.37 15.29 13.23
C ARG A 633 -20.57 14.78 12.04
N LEU A 634 -20.09 15.68 11.17
CA LEU A 634 -19.27 15.33 10.01
C LEU A 634 -17.92 14.70 10.41
N LEU A 635 -17.30 15.19 11.48
CA LEU A 635 -16.06 14.62 11.99
C LEU A 635 -16.26 13.20 12.55
N PHE A 636 -17.37 12.93 13.25
CA PHE A 636 -17.70 11.58 13.71
C PHE A 636 -18.07 10.65 12.55
N GLU A 637 -18.74 11.16 11.52
CA GLU A 637 -18.96 10.43 10.26
C GLU A 637 -17.62 10.07 9.58
N LEU A 638 -16.63 10.97 9.60
CA LEU A 638 -15.29 10.68 9.10
C LEU A 638 -14.64 9.51 9.85
N ALA A 639 -14.65 9.54 11.19
CA ALA A 639 -14.12 8.45 12.00
C ALA A 639 -14.79 7.09 11.70
N ARG A 640 -16.09 7.09 11.43
CA ARG A 640 -16.83 5.88 11.04
C ARG A 640 -16.50 5.43 9.62
N GLU A 641 -16.40 6.35 8.66
CA GLU A 641 -16.12 6.04 7.26
C GLU A 641 -14.72 5.41 7.09
N VAL A 642 -13.72 5.91 7.84
CA VAL A 642 -12.37 5.31 7.85
C VAL A 642 -12.26 4.04 8.72
N GLY A 643 -13.30 3.69 9.47
CA GLY A 643 -13.35 2.47 10.26
C GLY A 643 -12.52 2.49 11.54
N VAL A 644 -12.43 3.63 12.24
CA VAL A 644 -11.70 3.77 13.53
C VAL A 644 -12.09 2.67 14.52
N GLU A 645 -13.38 2.37 14.66
CA GLU A 645 -13.86 1.35 15.60
C GLU A 645 -13.34 -0.06 15.26
N GLY A 646 -13.31 -0.42 13.97
CA GLY A 646 -12.77 -1.71 13.53
C GLY A 646 -11.27 -1.80 13.75
N LYS A 647 -10.52 -0.73 13.42
CA LYS A 647 -9.07 -0.67 13.64
C LYS A 647 -8.69 -0.66 15.11
N ARG A 648 -9.51 -0.04 15.96
CA ARG A 648 -9.38 -0.12 17.41
C ARG A 648 -9.52 -1.57 17.86
N GLU A 649 -10.56 -2.29 17.46
CA GLU A 649 -10.68 -3.70 17.83
C GLU A 649 -9.53 -4.55 17.27
N ASP A 650 -9.00 -4.22 16.09
CA ASP A 650 -7.80 -4.89 15.55
C ASP A 650 -6.58 -4.72 16.47
N MET A 651 -6.36 -3.51 17.00
CA MET A 651 -5.31 -3.24 18.00
C MET A 651 -5.54 -4.06 19.28
N PHE A 652 -6.77 -4.00 19.83
CA PHE A 652 -7.13 -4.69 21.07
C PHE A 652 -7.11 -6.22 20.95
N ALA A 653 -7.31 -6.75 19.75
CA ALA A 653 -7.24 -8.18 19.45
C ALA A 653 -5.81 -8.68 19.17
N GLY A 654 -4.79 -7.80 19.23
CA GLY A 654 -3.40 -8.18 18.96
C GLY A 654 -3.09 -8.45 17.50
N LYS A 655 -3.89 -7.94 16.56
CA LYS A 655 -3.59 -8.08 15.13
C LYS A 655 -2.34 -7.28 14.76
N PRO A 656 -1.60 -7.71 13.71
CA PRO A 656 -0.39 -7.03 13.27
C PRO A 656 -0.71 -5.72 12.50
N ILE A 657 -1.19 -4.70 13.21
CA ILE A 657 -1.58 -3.42 12.62
C ILE A 657 -0.39 -2.52 12.28
N ASN A 658 0.81 -2.79 12.82
CA ASN A 658 2.05 -2.22 12.33
C ASN A 658 2.47 -3.00 11.08
N VAL A 659 1.88 -2.61 9.94
CA VAL A 659 1.95 -3.37 8.70
C VAL A 659 3.35 -3.41 8.08
N THR A 660 4.15 -2.36 8.25
CA THR A 660 5.48 -2.27 7.61
C THR A 660 6.51 -3.15 8.32
N GLU A 661 6.37 -3.34 9.63
CA GLU A 661 7.23 -4.23 10.41
C GLU A 661 6.59 -5.60 10.65
N ASN A 662 5.34 -5.79 10.21
CA ASN A 662 4.52 -6.98 10.46
C ASN A 662 4.46 -7.34 11.96
N ARG A 663 4.08 -6.36 12.79
CA ARG A 663 4.01 -6.51 14.25
C ARG A 663 2.65 -6.14 14.81
N SER A 664 2.26 -6.83 15.89
CA SER A 664 1.19 -6.38 16.77
C SER A 664 1.57 -5.09 17.47
N VAL A 665 0.57 -4.37 17.97
CA VAL A 665 0.76 -3.11 18.72
C VAL A 665 -0.03 -3.22 20.00
N LEU A 666 0.67 -3.49 21.10
CA LEU A 666 0.04 -4.01 22.32
C LEU A 666 0.53 -3.35 23.60
N HIS A 667 0.82 -2.05 23.57
CA HIS A 667 1.09 -1.29 24.80
C HIS A 667 -0.08 -1.36 25.81
N ILE A 668 -1.31 -1.55 25.32
CA ILE A 668 -2.50 -1.85 26.13
C ILE A 668 -2.40 -3.17 26.93
N ALA A 669 -1.66 -4.18 26.44
CA ALA A 669 -1.51 -5.46 27.13
C ALA A 669 -0.64 -5.31 28.39
N LEU A 670 0.34 -4.40 28.36
CA LEU A 670 1.25 -4.10 29.48
C LEU A 670 0.52 -3.54 30.70
N ARG A 671 -0.66 -2.94 30.47
CA ARG A 671 -1.49 -2.31 31.51
C ARG A 671 -2.87 -2.93 31.61
N ASN A 672 -3.10 -4.09 30.99
CA ASN A 672 -4.35 -4.82 31.11
C ASN A 672 -4.46 -5.49 32.50
N THR A 673 -4.93 -4.71 33.47
CA THR A 673 -5.03 -5.11 34.88
C THR A 673 -6.19 -6.08 35.14
N ALA A 674 -7.17 -6.15 34.22
CA ALA A 674 -8.22 -7.19 34.24
C ALA A 674 -7.67 -8.59 33.94
N GLY A 675 -6.47 -8.70 33.34
CA GLY A 675 -5.86 -9.99 33.01
C GLY A 675 -6.61 -10.77 31.92
N THR A 676 -7.47 -10.11 31.15
CA THR A 676 -8.21 -10.77 30.05
C THR A 676 -7.23 -11.19 28.95
N PRO A 677 -7.33 -12.41 28.40
CA PRO A 677 -6.38 -12.88 27.39
C PRO A 677 -6.27 -11.96 26.18
N ILE A 678 -5.05 -11.72 25.71
CA ILE A 678 -4.77 -11.01 24.46
C ILE A 678 -3.84 -11.88 23.63
N MET A 679 -4.29 -12.23 22.43
CA MET A 679 -3.63 -13.26 21.61
C MET A 679 -2.64 -12.62 20.61
N VAL A 680 -1.42 -13.15 20.56
CA VAL A 680 -0.44 -12.91 19.50
C VAL A 680 0.02 -14.27 19.00
N ASP A 681 -0.09 -14.52 17.69
CA ASP A 681 0.26 -15.80 17.06
C ASP A 681 -0.35 -17.04 17.77
N GLY A 682 -1.58 -16.89 18.27
CA GLY A 682 -2.30 -17.96 18.97
C GLY A 682 -1.88 -18.18 20.42
N GLN A 683 -1.01 -17.34 20.99
CA GLN A 683 -0.58 -17.40 22.39
C GLN A 683 -1.08 -16.17 23.17
N ASP A 684 -1.56 -16.40 24.39
CA ASP A 684 -1.91 -15.31 25.30
C ASP A 684 -0.64 -14.67 25.86
N VAL A 685 -0.50 -13.35 25.69
CA VAL A 685 0.67 -12.60 26.16
C VAL A 685 0.57 -12.18 27.63
N MET A 686 -0.62 -12.23 28.24
CA MET A 686 -0.83 -11.75 29.60
C MET A 686 0.01 -12.48 30.67
N PRO A 687 0.19 -13.81 30.63
CA PRO A 687 1.09 -14.50 31.57
C PRO A 687 2.53 -13.99 31.49
N LEU A 688 3.03 -13.65 30.29
CA LEU A 688 4.37 -13.12 30.09
C LEU A 688 4.50 -11.71 30.69
N VAL A 689 3.49 -10.85 30.47
CA VAL A 689 3.41 -9.51 31.07
C VAL A 689 3.42 -9.58 32.59
N GLN A 690 2.58 -10.43 33.19
CA GLN A 690 2.48 -10.58 34.64
C GLN A 690 3.76 -11.12 35.27
N ALA A 691 4.40 -12.11 34.63
CA ALA A 691 5.68 -12.64 35.08
C ALA A 691 6.76 -11.55 35.12
N GLU A 692 6.82 -10.70 34.09
CA GLU A 692 7.81 -9.64 34.00
C GLU A 692 7.55 -8.50 35.00
N LEU A 693 6.28 -8.11 35.20
CA LEU A 693 5.90 -7.17 36.27
C LEU A 693 6.28 -7.71 37.66
N ALA A 694 6.20 -9.02 37.89
CA ALA A 694 6.65 -9.65 39.13
C ALA A 694 8.18 -9.57 39.30
N VAL A 695 8.94 -9.72 38.21
CA VAL A 695 10.41 -9.50 38.21
C VAL A 695 10.74 -8.06 38.57
N MET A 696 10.10 -7.08 37.92
CA MET A 696 10.28 -5.66 38.23
C MET A 696 9.94 -5.36 39.70
N LYS A 697 8.83 -5.90 40.20
CA LYS A 697 8.39 -5.74 41.59
C LYS A 697 9.45 -6.28 42.56
N ARG A 698 9.95 -7.50 42.33
CA ARG A 698 11.01 -8.11 43.15
C ARG A 698 12.24 -7.22 43.21
N ILE A 699 12.75 -6.78 42.05
CA ILE A 699 13.94 -5.92 41.97
C ILE A 699 13.69 -4.61 42.71
N SER A 700 12.56 -3.95 42.44
CA SER A 700 12.20 -2.68 43.06
C SER A 700 12.10 -2.79 44.58
N GLU A 701 11.42 -3.80 45.11
CA GLU A 701 11.25 -4.02 46.54
C GLU A 701 12.57 -4.36 47.23
N GLN A 702 13.42 -5.19 46.62
CA GLN A 702 14.74 -5.50 47.17
C GLN A 702 15.59 -4.23 47.34
N ILE A 703 15.61 -3.35 46.32
CA ILE A 703 16.39 -2.11 46.35
C ILE A 703 15.78 -1.11 47.34
N ARG A 704 14.47 -0.85 47.25
CA ARG A 704 13.78 0.14 48.08
C ARG A 704 13.81 -0.26 49.57
N ASN A 705 13.69 -1.55 49.88
CA ASN A 705 13.76 -2.04 51.26
C ASN A 705 15.20 -2.21 51.78
N GLY A 706 16.22 -1.92 50.96
CA GLY A 706 17.63 -2.03 51.35
C GLY A 706 18.16 -3.46 51.47
N GLN A 707 17.43 -4.45 50.95
CA GLN A 707 17.87 -5.84 50.86
C GLN A 707 18.91 -6.01 49.75
N TRP A 708 18.78 -5.25 48.67
CA TRP A 708 19.81 -5.12 47.66
C TRP A 708 20.89 -4.15 48.14
N VAL A 709 22.09 -4.68 48.32
CA VAL A 709 23.26 -3.92 48.77
C VAL A 709 24.32 -3.87 47.68
N GLY A 710 25.04 -2.74 47.62
CA GLY A 710 26.17 -2.56 46.74
C GLY A 710 27.39 -3.41 47.12
N ALA A 711 28.49 -3.19 46.42
CA ALA A 711 29.74 -3.94 46.57
C ALA A 711 30.29 -3.92 48.01
N THR A 712 30.07 -2.82 48.73
CA THR A 712 30.53 -2.61 50.11
C THR A 712 29.49 -2.97 51.18
N GLY A 713 28.36 -3.55 50.79
CA GLY A 713 27.26 -3.88 51.71
C GLY A 713 26.37 -2.70 52.09
N LYS A 714 26.60 -1.51 51.52
CA LYS A 714 25.74 -0.32 51.70
C LYS A 714 24.47 -0.42 50.85
N ARG A 715 23.37 0.18 51.33
CA ARG A 715 22.12 0.32 50.57
C ARG A 715 22.32 1.23 49.36
N ILE A 716 21.65 0.91 48.25
CA ILE A 716 21.58 1.78 47.07
C ILE A 716 20.82 3.08 47.39
N THR A 717 21.41 4.21 47.03
CA THR A 717 20.84 5.56 47.22
C THR A 717 20.52 6.26 45.91
N ASP A 718 21.18 5.84 44.83
CA ASP A 718 21.09 6.45 43.51
C ASP A 718 20.84 5.38 42.45
N VAL A 719 19.96 5.70 41.50
CA VAL A 719 19.69 4.91 40.31
C VAL A 719 19.97 5.77 39.10
N VAL A 720 20.75 5.26 38.15
CA VAL A 720 21.05 5.96 36.89
C VAL A 720 20.47 5.15 35.73
N ASN A 721 19.40 5.65 35.12
CA ASN A 721 18.79 5.08 33.93
C ASN A 721 19.56 5.53 32.68
N ILE A 722 20.13 4.59 31.93
CA ILE A 722 20.87 4.85 30.70
C ILE A 722 20.07 4.32 29.52
N GLY A 723 19.57 5.22 28.68
CA GLY A 723 18.73 4.91 27.52
C GLY A 723 18.43 6.16 26.70
N ILE A 724 17.99 6.04 25.45
CA ILE A 724 17.67 7.19 24.59
C ILE A 724 16.28 7.05 23.95
N GLY A 725 15.64 8.19 23.65
CA GLY A 725 14.33 8.24 23.02
C GLY A 725 13.25 7.61 23.91
N GLY A 726 12.61 6.54 23.42
CA GLY A 726 11.55 5.85 24.15
C GLY A 726 12.02 5.17 25.44
N SER A 727 13.31 4.84 25.52
CA SER A 727 13.96 4.28 26.72
C SER A 727 14.29 5.34 27.80
N ASP A 728 13.99 6.61 27.54
CA ASP A 728 14.35 7.75 28.40
C ASP A 728 13.15 8.67 28.67
N LEU A 729 12.53 9.24 27.63
CA LEU A 729 11.55 10.31 27.76
C LEU A 729 10.32 9.92 28.59
N GLY A 730 9.82 8.69 28.43
CA GLY A 730 8.72 8.16 29.24
C GLY A 730 9.11 8.08 30.73
N PRO A 731 10.14 7.32 31.10
CA PRO A 731 10.66 7.26 32.46
C PRO A 731 10.97 8.62 33.10
N VAL A 732 11.69 9.51 32.41
CA VAL A 732 12.00 10.86 32.91
C VAL A 732 10.73 11.63 33.22
N MET A 733 9.79 11.66 32.26
CA MET A 733 8.55 12.42 32.40
C MET A 733 7.70 11.90 33.56
N VAL A 734 7.55 10.58 33.70
CA VAL A 734 6.71 10.02 34.76
C VAL A 734 7.37 10.19 36.14
N CYS A 735 8.68 10.00 36.26
CA CYS A 735 9.39 10.24 37.53
C CYS A 735 9.30 11.71 37.97
N GLU A 736 9.40 12.66 37.04
CA GLU A 736 9.22 14.09 37.37
C GLU A 736 7.74 14.42 37.68
N ALA A 737 6.80 13.87 36.92
CA ALA A 737 5.36 14.06 37.12
C ALA A 737 4.87 13.53 38.48
N LEU A 738 5.44 12.42 38.95
CA LEU A 738 5.06 11.74 40.18
C LEU A 738 6.08 11.91 41.31
N LYS A 739 6.92 12.95 41.22
CA LYS A 739 7.97 13.24 42.22
C LYS A 739 7.42 13.44 43.65
N HIS A 740 6.16 13.85 43.80
CA HIS A 740 5.51 13.90 45.11
C HIS A 740 5.41 12.53 45.81
N TYR A 741 5.38 11.44 45.03
CA TYR A 741 5.24 10.06 45.52
C TYR A 741 6.57 9.29 45.55
N SER A 742 7.70 9.94 45.22
CA SER A 742 9.00 9.27 45.21
C SER A 742 9.48 8.95 46.62
N ALA A 743 10.21 7.84 46.79
CA ALA A 743 10.89 7.50 48.04
C ALA A 743 12.25 8.21 48.18
N ASP A 744 12.98 7.89 49.26
CA ASP A 744 14.39 8.27 49.49
C ASP A 744 15.36 7.49 48.58
N LEU A 745 15.11 7.52 47.27
CA LEU A 745 15.96 6.96 46.22
C LEU A 745 16.04 8.00 45.09
N ARG A 746 17.24 8.49 44.79
CA ARG A 746 17.43 9.48 43.72
C ARG A 746 17.53 8.77 42.38
N VAL A 747 16.72 9.19 41.42
CA VAL A 747 16.74 8.65 40.06
C VAL A 747 17.29 9.70 39.12
N HIS A 748 18.33 9.32 38.39
CA HIS A 748 19.04 10.11 37.39
C HIS A 748 18.83 9.47 36.02
N PHE A 749 18.95 10.27 34.96
CA PHE A 749 18.73 9.82 33.60
C PHE A 749 19.86 10.30 32.72
N VAL A 750 20.46 9.39 31.95
CA VAL A 750 21.52 9.69 31.00
C VAL A 750 21.13 9.15 29.63
N SER A 751 21.02 10.04 28.65
CA SER A 751 20.50 9.70 27.32
C SER A 751 21.36 10.19 26.17
N ASN A 752 21.82 11.43 26.24
CA ASN A 752 22.67 12.02 25.21
C ASN A 752 24.04 11.32 25.11
N ILE A 753 24.58 11.24 23.89
CA ILE A 753 25.95 10.76 23.62
C ILE A 753 27.01 11.85 23.85
N ASP A 754 26.60 13.11 23.97
CA ASP A 754 27.44 14.16 24.53
C ASP A 754 27.95 13.71 25.91
N GLY A 755 29.27 13.50 26.01
CA GLY A 755 29.93 12.97 27.21
C GLY A 755 29.70 13.83 28.46
N THR A 756 29.29 15.08 28.30
CA THR A 756 28.87 15.97 29.39
C THR A 756 27.77 15.33 30.24
N HIS A 757 26.77 14.68 29.61
CA HIS A 757 25.63 14.14 30.33
C HIS A 757 26.03 13.02 31.31
N MET A 758 26.87 12.10 30.85
CA MET A 758 27.43 11.06 31.71
C MET A 758 28.38 11.65 32.75
N ALA A 759 29.31 12.52 32.34
CA ALA A 759 30.31 13.09 33.24
C ALA A 759 29.70 13.90 34.39
N GLU A 760 28.71 14.75 34.13
CA GLU A 760 28.04 15.55 35.17
C GLU A 760 27.16 14.69 36.08
N THR A 761 26.58 13.60 35.57
CA THR A 761 25.83 12.65 36.40
C THR A 761 26.76 11.90 37.35
N LEU A 762 27.91 11.42 36.85
CA LEU A 762 28.89 10.68 37.67
C LEU A 762 29.51 11.53 38.79
N LYS A 763 29.52 12.87 38.67
CA LYS A 763 29.93 13.79 39.75
C LYS A 763 28.94 13.85 40.92
N GLN A 764 27.68 13.46 40.70
CA GLN A 764 26.61 13.56 41.68
C GLN A 764 26.38 12.26 42.46
N VAL A 765 26.98 11.16 42.03
CA VAL A 765 26.72 9.81 42.55
C VAL A 765 27.99 9.15 43.08
N VAL A 766 27.84 8.12 43.92
CA VAL A 766 28.94 7.40 44.55
C VAL A 766 28.92 5.94 44.12
N ALA A 767 30.05 5.41 43.63
CA ALA A 767 30.12 4.07 43.04
C ALA A 767 29.57 2.97 43.97
N GLU A 768 29.84 3.08 45.27
CA GLU A 768 29.40 2.12 46.29
C GLU A 768 27.87 2.01 46.47
N THR A 769 27.11 3.05 46.13
CA THR A 769 25.67 3.16 46.42
C THR A 769 24.81 3.48 45.18
N THR A 770 25.39 3.30 43.98
CA THR A 770 24.71 3.62 42.71
C THR A 770 24.37 2.36 41.92
N LEU A 771 23.13 2.22 41.48
CA LEU A 771 22.70 1.19 40.54
C LEU A 771 22.50 1.79 39.15
N PHE A 772 23.05 1.16 38.12
CA PHE A 772 22.86 1.54 36.73
C PHE A 772 21.82 0.63 36.06
N ILE A 773 20.86 1.23 35.36
CA ILE A 773 19.85 0.51 34.56
C ILE A 773 20.14 0.77 33.09
N ILE A 774 20.51 -0.26 32.34
CA ILE A 774 20.81 -0.15 30.91
C ILE A 774 19.56 -0.52 30.11
N VAL A 775 18.94 0.46 29.46
CA VAL A 775 17.64 0.30 28.78
C VAL A 775 17.82 0.39 27.27
N SER A 776 17.95 -0.78 26.62
CA SER A 776 18.08 -0.89 25.17
C SER A 776 17.47 -2.19 24.65
N LYS A 777 16.51 -2.07 23.72
CA LYS A 777 15.82 -3.23 23.10
C LYS A 777 16.82 -4.22 22.51
N THR A 778 17.70 -3.74 21.63
CA THR A 778 18.69 -4.56 20.94
C THR A 778 19.96 -4.78 21.75
N PHE A 779 20.18 -3.96 22.79
CA PHE A 779 21.43 -3.87 23.55
C PHE A 779 22.65 -3.51 22.68
N THR A 780 22.40 -2.82 21.56
CA THR A 780 23.42 -2.41 20.58
C THR A 780 23.31 -0.94 20.18
N THR A 781 22.38 -0.19 20.78
CA THR A 781 22.21 1.25 20.50
C THR A 781 23.49 1.99 20.85
N ALA A 782 24.13 2.62 19.86
CA ALA A 782 25.47 3.19 20.00
C ALA A 782 25.56 4.18 21.17
N GLU A 783 24.61 5.11 21.27
CA GLU A 783 24.59 6.12 22.31
C GLU A 783 24.45 5.50 23.71
N THR A 784 23.51 4.56 23.86
CA THR A 784 23.26 3.86 25.13
C THR A 784 24.44 2.98 25.53
N MET A 785 25.02 2.23 24.60
CA MET A 785 26.10 1.30 24.89
C MET A 785 27.42 2.01 25.18
N THR A 786 27.73 3.10 24.47
CA THR A 786 28.90 3.93 24.82
C THR A 786 28.76 4.49 26.23
N ASN A 787 27.59 5.04 26.59
CA ASN A 787 27.33 5.50 27.95
C ASN A 787 27.42 4.36 28.98
N ALA A 788 26.85 3.19 28.69
CA ALA A 788 26.90 2.02 29.57
C ALA A 788 28.35 1.55 29.82
N VAL A 789 29.18 1.53 28.76
CA VAL A 789 30.61 1.19 28.85
C VAL A 789 31.38 2.25 29.63
N SER A 790 31.07 3.54 29.45
CA SER A 790 31.66 4.62 30.26
C SER A 790 31.31 4.50 31.74
N ALA A 791 30.04 4.24 32.07
CA ALA A 791 29.59 4.02 33.45
C ALA A 791 30.26 2.77 34.07
N LYS A 792 30.34 1.67 33.32
CA LYS A 792 31.03 0.45 33.77
C LYS A 792 32.53 0.70 33.99
N SER A 793 33.19 1.39 33.07
CA SER A 793 34.61 1.72 33.18
C SER A 793 34.89 2.60 34.41
N TRP A 794 34.04 3.61 34.65
CA TRP A 794 34.12 4.43 35.86
C TRP A 794 33.89 3.62 37.13
N PHE A 795 32.91 2.71 37.13
CA PHE A 795 32.63 1.83 38.27
C PHE A 795 33.81 0.91 38.59
N LEU A 796 34.45 0.33 37.56
CA LEU A 796 35.59 -0.58 37.70
C LEU A 796 36.88 0.10 38.19
N GLN A 797 36.96 1.43 38.13
CA GLN A 797 38.07 2.17 38.78
C GLN A 797 37.98 2.12 40.31
N HIS A 798 36.80 1.80 40.86
CA HIS A 798 36.53 1.83 42.30
C HIS A 798 36.24 0.43 42.88
N HIS A 799 35.78 -0.51 42.06
CA HIS A 799 35.33 -1.84 42.48
C HIS A 799 35.79 -2.95 41.51
N PRO A 800 35.95 -4.20 41.98
CA PRO A 800 36.36 -5.32 41.13
C PRO A 800 35.26 -5.76 40.16
N ALA A 801 35.62 -6.52 39.12
CA ALA A 801 34.73 -6.89 38.02
C ALA A 801 33.49 -7.69 38.47
N GLU A 802 33.63 -8.53 39.49
CA GLU A 802 32.56 -9.35 40.05
C GLU A 802 31.47 -8.50 40.71
N ALA A 803 31.77 -7.25 41.09
CA ALA A 803 30.81 -6.32 41.67
C ALA A 803 29.80 -5.76 40.65
N VAL A 804 30.07 -5.88 39.34
CA VAL A 804 29.17 -5.41 38.27
C VAL A 804 27.77 -6.02 38.41
N ALA A 805 27.68 -7.30 38.76
CA ALA A 805 26.40 -8.00 38.94
C ALA A 805 25.48 -7.36 40.01
N LYS A 806 26.03 -6.60 40.96
CA LYS A 806 25.27 -5.90 42.01
C LYS A 806 24.92 -4.46 41.66
N HIS A 807 25.55 -3.89 40.62
CA HIS A 807 25.44 -2.47 40.28
C HIS A 807 24.89 -2.22 38.89
N PHE A 808 24.61 -3.26 38.11
CA PHE A 808 24.05 -3.14 36.77
C PHE A 808 22.87 -4.10 36.59
N VAL A 809 21.76 -3.56 36.10
CA VAL A 809 20.56 -4.29 35.64
C VAL A 809 20.30 -3.90 34.19
N ALA A 810 19.73 -4.83 33.41
CA ALA A 810 19.43 -4.60 32.00
C ALA A 810 17.93 -4.64 31.75
N VAL A 811 17.44 -3.77 30.87
CA VAL A 811 16.11 -3.85 30.29
C VAL A 811 16.27 -4.07 28.79
N SER A 812 16.08 -5.31 28.33
CA SER A 812 16.42 -5.71 26.96
C SER A 812 15.71 -6.98 26.50
N THR A 813 15.80 -7.29 25.21
CA THR A 813 15.41 -8.59 24.64
C THR A 813 16.63 -9.47 24.30
N ASN A 814 17.85 -8.94 24.42
CA ASN A 814 19.07 -9.59 23.96
C ASN A 814 19.87 -10.21 25.13
N ARG A 815 19.53 -11.45 25.51
CA ARG A 815 20.15 -12.16 26.64
C ARG A 815 21.66 -12.33 26.47
N GLU A 816 22.10 -12.68 25.27
CA GLU A 816 23.52 -12.94 24.98
C GLU A 816 24.37 -11.69 25.18
N ALA A 817 23.93 -10.54 24.64
CA ALA A 817 24.67 -9.29 24.78
C ALA A 817 24.68 -8.77 26.24
N VAL A 818 23.58 -8.97 26.98
CA VAL A 818 23.50 -8.63 28.42
C VAL A 818 24.49 -9.48 29.23
N ALA A 819 24.54 -10.78 28.97
CA ALA A 819 25.48 -11.69 29.64
C ALA A 819 26.94 -11.35 29.30
N GLN A 820 27.24 -11.04 28.02
CA GLN A 820 28.57 -10.59 27.59
C GLN A 820 29.00 -9.28 28.25
N PHE A 821 28.04 -8.39 28.55
CA PHE A 821 28.31 -7.18 29.32
C PHE A 821 28.62 -7.47 30.80
N GLY A 822 28.31 -8.67 31.30
CA GLY A 822 28.57 -9.08 32.69
C GLY A 822 27.42 -8.77 33.67
N ILE A 823 26.22 -8.55 33.15
CA ILE A 823 24.99 -8.45 33.97
C ILE A 823 24.44 -9.86 34.17
N ALA A 824 24.06 -10.18 35.40
CA ALA A 824 23.49 -11.47 35.75
C ALA A 824 22.13 -11.67 35.05
N GLU A 825 21.81 -12.88 34.60
CA GLU A 825 20.60 -13.13 33.82
C GLU A 825 19.32 -12.87 34.64
N GLU A 826 19.36 -13.14 35.94
CA GLU A 826 18.28 -12.83 36.88
C GLU A 826 18.02 -11.32 37.07
N ASN A 827 18.96 -10.48 36.62
CA ASN A 827 18.93 -9.02 36.69
C ASN A 827 18.56 -8.38 35.35
N MET A 828 18.13 -9.20 34.39
CA MET A 828 17.57 -8.78 33.12
C MET A 828 16.05 -8.73 33.21
N VAL A 829 15.49 -7.58 32.85
CA VAL A 829 14.05 -7.34 32.67
C VAL A 829 13.75 -7.32 31.18
N GLN A 830 12.74 -8.07 30.75
CA GLN A 830 12.37 -8.20 29.34
C GLN A 830 11.24 -7.27 28.92
N PHE A 831 11.10 -7.16 27.61
CA PHE A 831 9.90 -6.64 26.94
C PHE A 831 9.85 -7.24 25.52
N TRP A 832 8.81 -6.90 24.73
CA TRP A 832 8.52 -7.59 23.48
C TRP A 832 8.60 -6.69 22.25
N ASP A 833 8.60 -7.29 21.07
CA ASP A 833 8.74 -6.58 19.80
C ASP A 833 7.54 -5.67 19.48
N TRP A 834 6.33 -6.09 19.87
CA TRP A 834 5.06 -5.35 19.81
C TRP A 834 4.97 -4.16 20.79
N VAL A 835 6.00 -3.98 21.62
CA VAL A 835 6.19 -2.76 22.42
C VAL A 835 7.03 -1.77 21.61
N GLY A 836 6.35 -0.76 21.06
CA GLY A 836 7.00 0.38 20.42
C GLY A 836 7.73 1.24 21.45
N GLY A 837 8.93 1.76 21.12
CA GLY A 837 9.77 2.49 22.09
C GLY A 837 9.06 3.67 22.76
N ARG A 838 8.37 4.51 21.98
CA ARG A 838 7.60 5.67 22.49
C ARG A 838 6.32 5.29 23.29
N TYR A 839 5.97 4.01 23.31
CA TYR A 839 4.84 3.43 24.05
C TYR A 839 5.32 2.41 25.11
N SER A 840 6.58 2.48 25.54
CA SER A 840 7.22 1.38 26.30
C SER A 840 7.27 1.59 27.82
N LEU A 841 6.95 2.78 28.34
CA LEU A 841 7.08 3.11 29.77
C LEU A 841 6.28 2.18 30.70
N TRP A 842 5.28 1.48 30.16
CA TRP A 842 4.42 0.51 30.85
C TRP A 842 5.09 -0.86 31.05
N SER A 843 6.19 -1.13 30.35
CA SER A 843 6.93 -2.41 30.36
C SER A 843 8.12 -2.37 31.34
N GLY A 844 9.09 -3.27 31.17
CA GLY A 844 10.39 -3.23 31.85
C GLY A 844 11.12 -1.88 31.77
N VAL A 845 10.88 -1.08 30.72
CA VAL A 845 11.40 0.30 30.59
C VAL A 845 10.96 1.18 31.77
N GLY A 846 9.80 0.89 32.37
CA GLY A 846 9.29 1.56 33.56
C GLY A 846 9.96 1.14 34.88
N LEU A 847 11.03 0.34 34.88
CA LEU A 847 11.69 -0.10 36.12
C LEU A 847 12.16 1.08 36.98
N SER A 848 12.74 2.11 36.37
CA SER A 848 13.16 3.34 37.08
C SER A 848 11.96 4.10 37.67
N ILE A 849 10.80 4.06 37.03
CA ILE A 849 9.54 4.59 37.57
C ILE A 849 9.14 3.80 38.81
N MET A 850 9.06 2.47 38.70
CA MET A 850 8.68 1.61 39.82
C MET A 850 9.66 1.72 40.99
N LEU A 851 10.95 1.94 40.74
CA LEU A 851 11.95 2.22 41.75
C LEU A 851 11.73 3.57 42.45
N SER A 852 11.30 4.59 41.72
CA SER A 852 10.99 5.91 42.25
C SER A 852 9.75 5.89 43.15
N ILE A 853 8.61 5.44 42.64
CA ILE A 853 7.30 5.57 43.30
C ILE A 853 6.80 4.30 44.02
N GLY A 854 7.48 3.17 43.83
CA GLY A 854 7.10 1.86 44.39
C GLY A 854 6.16 1.07 43.48
N SER A 855 6.06 -0.24 43.74
CA SER A 855 5.26 -1.19 42.97
C SER A 855 3.77 -0.87 42.98
N GLU A 856 3.19 -0.57 44.15
CA GLU A 856 1.76 -0.24 44.30
C GLU A 856 1.35 0.98 43.45
N ARG A 857 2.14 2.05 43.51
CA ARG A 857 1.86 3.28 42.73
C ARG A 857 2.13 3.09 41.24
N PHE A 858 3.07 2.22 40.87
CA PHE A 858 3.23 1.81 39.47
C PHE A 858 2.01 1.01 38.99
N THR A 859 1.43 0.14 39.82
CA THR A 859 0.17 -0.55 39.49
C THR A 859 -0.97 0.46 39.30
N GLU A 860 -1.12 1.45 40.18
CA GLU A 860 -2.13 2.52 40.01
C GLU A 860 -1.95 3.28 38.68
N LEU A 861 -0.70 3.53 38.26
CA LEU A 861 -0.39 4.12 36.95
C LEU A 861 -0.89 3.24 35.79
N LEU A 862 -0.68 1.92 35.87
CA LEU A 862 -1.19 0.97 34.88
C LEU A 862 -2.73 0.92 34.88
N GLU A 863 -3.36 0.91 36.05
CA GLU A 863 -4.82 0.91 36.21
C GLU A 863 -5.47 2.15 35.60
N GLY A 864 -4.85 3.33 35.78
CA GLY A 864 -5.32 4.55 35.15
C GLY A 864 -5.29 4.50 33.63
N ALA A 865 -4.20 3.96 33.07
CA ALA A 865 -4.09 3.76 31.64
C ALA A 865 -5.11 2.74 31.11
N HIS A 866 -5.31 1.63 31.83
CA HIS A 866 -6.34 0.63 31.53
C HIS A 866 -7.75 1.21 31.52
N PHE A 867 -8.06 2.09 32.49
CA PHE A 867 -9.33 2.78 32.54
C PHE A 867 -9.60 3.60 31.27
N MET A 868 -8.59 4.30 30.77
CA MET A 868 -8.72 5.04 29.52
C MET A 868 -8.74 4.13 28.29
N ASP A 869 -8.06 2.98 28.33
CA ASP A 869 -8.16 1.96 27.29
C ASP A 869 -9.60 1.46 27.15
N GLU A 870 -10.25 1.11 28.27
CA GLU A 870 -11.64 0.65 28.28
C GLU A 870 -12.62 1.74 27.87
N HIS A 871 -12.41 2.99 28.30
CA HIS A 871 -13.18 4.13 27.80
C HIS A 871 -13.03 4.29 26.28
N PHE A 872 -11.80 4.24 25.77
CA PHE A 872 -11.54 4.35 24.33
C PHE A 872 -12.19 3.21 23.54
N ARG A 873 -12.14 1.99 24.08
CA ARG A 873 -12.71 0.79 23.49
C ARG A 873 -14.24 0.78 23.44
N THR A 874 -14.89 1.19 24.51
CA THR A 874 -16.33 0.92 24.70
C THR A 874 -17.23 2.15 24.53
N ALA A 875 -16.71 3.36 24.76
CA ALA A 875 -17.53 4.57 24.69
C ALA A 875 -17.93 4.91 23.23
N PRO A 876 -19.18 5.36 22.98
CA PRO A 876 -19.57 5.93 21.69
C PRO A 876 -18.63 7.06 21.28
N LEU A 877 -18.30 7.17 19.98
CA LEU A 877 -17.34 8.15 19.45
C LEU A 877 -17.65 9.59 19.91
N GLU A 878 -18.92 9.95 19.99
CA GLU A 878 -19.42 11.27 20.43
C GLU A 878 -19.12 11.60 21.89
N LYS A 879 -18.81 10.61 22.72
CA LYS A 879 -18.48 10.76 24.16
C LYS A 879 -17.07 10.25 24.47
N ASN A 880 -16.30 9.91 23.45
CA ASN A 880 -14.99 9.29 23.58
C ASN A 880 -13.90 10.39 23.57
N LEU A 881 -13.20 10.55 24.71
CA LEU A 881 -12.28 11.68 24.94
C LEU A 881 -11.13 11.70 23.91
N PRO A 882 -10.38 10.59 23.72
CA PRO A 882 -9.35 10.49 22.69
C PRO A 882 -9.86 10.81 21.28
N VAL A 883 -11.04 10.30 20.90
CA VAL A 883 -11.61 10.50 19.56
C VAL A 883 -11.97 11.96 19.33
N ILE A 884 -12.59 12.63 20.31
CA ILE A 884 -12.92 14.06 20.21
C ILE A 884 -11.65 14.89 20.03
N LEU A 885 -10.62 14.66 20.85
CA LEU A 885 -9.34 15.36 20.74
C LEU A 885 -8.67 15.11 19.38
N ALA A 886 -8.73 13.88 18.88
CA ALA A 886 -8.14 13.51 17.59
C ALA A 886 -8.81 14.26 16.44
N LEU A 887 -10.15 14.24 16.41
CA LEU A 887 -10.97 14.85 15.36
C LEU A 887 -10.88 16.38 15.35
N LEU A 888 -10.78 17.02 16.52
CA LEU A 888 -10.46 18.45 16.59
C LEU A 888 -9.07 18.75 16.00
N GLY A 889 -8.09 17.89 16.28
CA GLY A 889 -6.78 17.98 15.65
C GLY A 889 -6.84 17.85 14.12
N ILE A 890 -7.62 16.90 13.59
CA ILE A 890 -7.87 16.78 12.14
C ILE A 890 -8.50 18.06 11.58
N TRP A 891 -9.52 18.59 12.26
CA TRP A 891 -10.19 19.82 11.85
C TRP A 891 -9.21 20.99 11.68
N TYR A 892 -8.34 21.21 12.66
CA TYR A 892 -7.41 22.32 12.60
C TYR A 892 -6.24 22.09 11.66
N ASN A 893 -5.65 20.89 11.69
CA ASN A 893 -4.50 20.56 10.86
C ASN A 893 -4.86 20.57 9.36
N ASN A 894 -5.97 19.92 9.00
CA ASN A 894 -6.31 19.65 7.61
C ASN A 894 -7.18 20.73 6.95
N PHE A 895 -8.00 21.46 7.72
CA PHE A 895 -8.91 22.47 7.16
C PHE A 895 -8.48 23.90 7.50
N HIS A 896 -8.11 24.19 8.76
CA HIS A 896 -7.56 25.50 9.14
C HIS A 896 -6.07 25.67 8.81
N GLY A 897 -5.37 24.60 8.42
CA GLY A 897 -3.94 24.64 8.08
C GLY A 897 -3.02 24.90 9.27
N ALA A 898 -3.46 24.57 10.49
CA ALA A 898 -2.65 24.74 11.70
C ALA A 898 -1.53 23.70 11.75
N GLN A 899 -0.29 24.13 11.51
CA GLN A 899 0.89 23.25 11.47
C GLN A 899 1.37 22.78 12.85
N THR A 900 0.88 23.40 13.93
CA THR A 900 1.38 23.16 15.28
C THR A 900 0.23 22.95 16.26
N HIS A 901 0.45 22.15 17.30
CA HIS A 901 -0.48 21.96 18.41
C HIS A 901 0.26 22.15 19.74
N ALA A 902 -0.21 23.08 20.58
CA ALA A 902 0.46 23.41 21.83
C ALA A 902 -0.08 22.58 23.02
N ILE A 903 0.81 22.06 23.86
CA ILE A 903 0.48 21.33 25.09
C ILE A 903 0.93 22.18 26.28
N LEU A 904 -0.02 22.72 27.04
CA LEU A 904 0.22 23.76 28.04
C LEU A 904 -0.27 23.30 29.43
N PRO A 905 0.50 22.45 30.13
CA PRO A 905 0.12 22.00 31.46
C PRO A 905 0.29 23.12 32.49
N TYR A 906 -0.77 23.45 33.22
CA TYR A 906 -0.70 24.31 34.41
C TYR A 906 -0.39 23.44 35.62
N GLU A 907 0.74 22.74 35.54
CA GLU A 907 1.29 21.82 36.53
C GLU A 907 2.80 21.70 36.31
N GLN A 908 3.59 22.08 37.32
CA GLN A 908 5.05 22.13 37.19
C GLN A 908 5.65 20.72 37.14
N TYR A 909 5.04 19.73 37.80
CA TYR A 909 5.49 18.34 37.71
C TYR A 909 5.37 17.79 36.27
N LEU A 910 4.47 18.36 35.44
CA LEU A 910 4.30 17.98 34.03
C LEU A 910 5.23 18.73 33.06
N HIS A 911 6.32 19.34 33.52
CA HIS A 911 7.24 20.10 32.64
C HIS A 911 7.84 19.30 31.49
N ARG A 912 7.98 17.98 31.63
CA ARG A 912 8.45 17.09 30.55
C ARG A 912 7.31 16.50 29.71
N PHE A 913 6.05 16.74 30.05
CA PHE A 913 4.91 16.18 29.33
C PHE A 913 4.84 16.64 27.85
N PRO A 914 5.07 17.93 27.51
CA PRO A 914 5.16 18.36 26.12
C PRO A 914 6.28 17.64 25.35
N ALA A 915 7.46 17.49 25.94
CA ALA A 915 8.61 16.81 25.31
C ALA A 915 8.36 15.30 25.13
N TYR A 916 7.65 14.65 26.05
CA TYR A 916 7.21 13.27 25.90
C TYR A 916 6.23 13.13 24.71
N LEU A 917 5.25 14.02 24.60
CA LEU A 917 4.29 14.02 23.49
C LEU A 917 4.90 14.45 22.15
N GLN A 918 5.99 15.22 22.13
CA GLN A 918 6.76 15.45 20.91
C GLN A 918 7.19 14.15 20.27
N GLN A 919 7.75 13.23 21.05
CA GLN A 919 8.08 11.90 20.53
C GLN A 919 6.81 11.10 20.24
N GLY A 920 5.87 11.05 21.19
CA GLY A 920 4.64 10.25 21.08
C GLY A 920 3.85 10.55 19.81
N ASP A 921 3.59 11.83 19.52
CA ASP A 921 2.78 12.28 18.38
C ASP A 921 3.62 12.37 17.10
N MET A 922 4.74 13.12 17.12
CA MET A 922 5.47 13.46 15.89
C MET A 922 6.20 12.25 15.29
N GLU A 923 6.79 11.37 16.12
CA GLU A 923 7.43 10.14 15.60
C GLU A 923 6.39 9.12 15.13
N SER A 924 5.18 9.14 15.69
CA SER A 924 4.07 8.29 15.24
C SER A 924 3.50 8.78 13.92
N ASN A 925 3.08 10.04 13.87
CA ASN A 925 2.21 10.57 12.82
C ASN A 925 2.89 11.54 11.86
N GLY A 926 4.17 11.89 12.07
CA GLY A 926 5.00 12.64 11.12
C GLY A 926 5.38 11.80 9.90
N LYS A 927 4.37 11.34 9.16
CA LYS A 927 4.49 10.40 8.04
C LYS A 927 3.96 11.01 6.77
N SER A 928 4.56 10.63 5.64
CA SER A 928 4.16 11.09 4.30
C SER A 928 3.64 9.97 3.40
N THR A 929 3.57 8.74 3.92
CA THR A 929 3.17 7.54 3.17
C THR A 929 2.06 6.81 3.91
N THR A 930 1.01 6.47 3.16
CA THR A 930 -0.11 5.66 3.63
C THR A 930 0.32 4.20 3.89
N VAL A 931 -0.47 3.44 4.64
CA VAL A 931 -0.24 2.01 4.92
C VAL A 931 -0.19 1.16 3.63
N ASN A 932 -0.76 1.67 2.54
CA ASN A 932 -0.76 1.02 1.22
C ASN A 932 0.42 1.47 0.32
N GLY A 933 1.39 2.21 0.86
CA GLY A 933 2.58 2.63 0.14
C GLY A 933 2.40 3.85 -0.79
N LYS A 934 1.24 4.51 -0.79
CA LYS A 934 1.01 5.73 -1.57
C LYS A 934 1.35 6.98 -0.75
N ALA A 935 1.86 8.02 -1.41
CA ALA A 935 2.06 9.32 -0.77
C ALA A 935 0.72 9.91 -0.27
N VAL A 936 0.72 10.49 0.93
CA VAL A 936 -0.46 11.18 1.49
C VAL A 936 -0.78 12.44 0.67
N SER A 937 -2.07 12.76 0.53
CA SER A 937 -2.56 13.93 -0.21
C SER A 937 -3.00 15.08 0.70
N CYS A 938 -2.76 14.98 2.00
CA CYS A 938 -3.10 15.98 3.02
C CYS A 938 -1.99 16.07 4.08
N GLN A 939 -2.07 17.07 4.98
CA GLN A 939 -1.17 17.18 6.13
C GLN A 939 -1.41 16.03 7.13
N THR A 940 -0.36 15.57 7.79
CA THR A 940 -0.41 14.51 8.82
C THR A 940 -0.04 15.08 10.20
N GLY A 941 0.78 14.42 11.01
CA GLY A 941 1.08 14.81 12.38
C GLY A 941 1.57 16.27 12.51
N PRO A 942 1.01 17.06 13.44
CA PRO A 942 1.43 18.45 13.66
C PRO A 942 2.75 18.52 14.44
N ILE A 943 3.38 19.70 14.46
CA ILE A 943 4.50 19.98 15.37
C ILE A 943 3.94 20.18 16.78
N ILE A 944 4.34 19.31 17.71
CA ILE A 944 4.00 19.43 19.13
C ILE A 944 5.03 20.30 19.85
N TRP A 945 4.55 21.19 20.71
CA TRP A 945 5.41 22.03 21.54
C TRP A 945 4.64 22.56 22.76
N GLY A 946 5.35 23.13 23.72
CA GLY A 946 4.75 23.80 24.86
C GLY A 946 5.61 23.75 26.11
N GLU A 947 5.19 24.52 27.11
CA GLU A 947 5.84 24.66 28.42
C GLU A 947 4.77 24.85 29.49
N PRO A 948 5.07 24.57 30.78
CA PRO A 948 4.11 24.79 31.84
C PRO A 948 3.60 26.23 31.96
N GLY A 949 2.31 26.33 32.31
CA GLY A 949 1.73 27.57 32.82
C GLY A 949 2.19 27.83 34.25
N THR A 950 2.42 29.07 34.68
CA THR A 950 2.20 30.33 33.93
C THR A 950 3.44 30.79 33.14
N ASN A 951 4.56 30.07 33.18
CA ASN A 951 5.81 30.48 32.54
C ASN A 951 5.64 30.77 31.04
N GLY A 952 4.88 29.93 30.33
CA GLY A 952 4.56 30.18 28.91
C GLY A 952 3.90 31.53 28.64
N GLN A 953 3.12 32.06 29.59
CA GLN A 953 2.49 33.39 29.48
C GLN A 953 3.51 34.52 29.36
N HIS A 954 4.68 34.33 29.99
CA HIS A 954 5.78 35.28 30.02
C HIS A 954 6.89 34.97 29.00
N ALA A 955 6.64 34.04 28.07
CA ALA A 955 7.58 33.64 27.04
C ALA A 955 6.99 33.81 25.63
N PHE A 956 5.99 32.99 25.28
CA PHE A 956 5.52 32.86 23.89
C PHE A 956 4.02 33.10 23.71
N PHE A 957 3.24 33.31 24.77
CA PHE A 957 1.81 33.62 24.65
C PHE A 957 1.54 34.94 23.91
N GLN A 958 2.51 35.87 23.88
CA GLN A 958 2.47 37.04 23.02
C GLN A 958 2.22 36.66 21.55
N LEU A 959 2.91 35.62 21.05
CA LEU A 959 2.74 35.12 19.69
C LEU A 959 1.39 34.40 19.53
N ILE A 960 0.95 33.65 20.54
CA ILE A 960 -0.36 32.96 20.49
C ILE A 960 -1.51 33.97 20.41
N HIS A 961 -1.44 35.07 21.16
CA HIS A 961 -2.49 36.09 21.25
C HIS A 961 -2.50 37.11 20.11
N GLN A 962 -1.33 37.55 19.65
CA GLN A 962 -1.21 38.67 18.70
C GLN A 962 -0.32 38.35 17.48
N GLY A 963 0.20 37.13 17.40
CA GLY A 963 0.91 36.66 16.22
C GLY A 963 -0.04 36.33 15.07
N THR A 964 0.54 35.82 13.99
CA THR A 964 -0.17 35.55 12.72
C THR A 964 -0.43 34.06 12.48
N LYS A 965 -0.32 33.23 13.52
CA LYS A 965 -0.44 31.77 13.43
C LYS A 965 -1.71 31.29 14.13
N MET A 966 -2.42 30.36 13.50
CA MET A 966 -3.48 29.58 14.15
C MET A 966 -2.83 28.45 14.96
N ILE A 967 -3.02 28.46 16.28
CA ILE A 967 -2.38 27.51 17.19
C ILE A 967 -3.46 26.94 18.12
N PRO A 968 -4.02 25.76 17.80
CA PRO A 968 -4.79 24.98 18.75
C PRO A 968 -3.94 24.64 19.97
N ALA A 969 -4.52 24.71 21.16
CA ALA A 969 -3.81 24.47 22.40
C ALA A 969 -4.63 23.67 23.41
N ASP A 970 -4.00 22.69 24.05
CA ASP A 970 -4.58 21.95 25.17
C ASP A 970 -4.03 22.52 26.49
N PHE A 971 -4.93 23.10 27.30
CA PHE A 971 -4.65 23.56 28.65
C PHE A 971 -4.99 22.45 29.63
N ILE A 972 -4.04 22.02 30.45
CA ILE A 972 -4.21 20.85 31.33
C ILE A 972 -3.97 21.26 32.78
N ALA A 973 -4.94 21.10 33.68
CA ALA A 973 -4.78 21.54 35.07
C ALA A 973 -5.49 20.61 36.09
N GLY A 974 -4.85 20.39 37.23
CA GLY A 974 -5.48 19.76 38.38
C GLY A 974 -6.35 20.74 39.15
N THR A 975 -7.53 20.31 39.62
CA THR A 975 -8.42 21.13 40.47
C THR A 975 -7.93 21.19 41.92
N LYS A 976 -7.07 20.24 42.32
CA LYS A 976 -6.39 20.19 43.61
C LYS A 976 -4.88 20.07 43.40
N SER A 977 -4.12 20.87 44.14
CA SER A 977 -2.66 20.78 44.18
C SER A 977 -2.19 19.71 45.15
N LEU A 978 -1.11 19.02 44.79
CA LEU A 978 -0.34 18.17 45.71
C LEU A 978 0.44 18.97 46.75
N ASN A 979 0.65 20.28 46.51
CA ASN A 979 1.40 21.17 47.39
C ASN A 979 0.56 22.41 47.75
N PRO A 980 -0.44 22.29 48.66
CA PRO A 980 -1.36 23.37 49.00
C PRO A 980 -0.75 24.45 49.93
N ILE A 981 0.44 24.96 49.57
CA ILE A 981 1.15 26.01 50.32
C ILE A 981 0.35 27.31 50.36
N ALA A 982 0.62 28.13 51.39
CA ALA A 982 -0.09 29.39 51.64
C ALA A 982 -1.63 29.22 51.58
N HIS A 983 -2.14 28.16 52.22
CA HIS A 983 -3.56 27.79 52.23
C HIS A 983 -4.19 27.68 50.83
N GLY A 984 -3.40 27.18 49.86
CA GLY A 984 -3.83 26.98 48.48
C GLY A 984 -3.85 28.25 47.61
N MET A 985 -3.33 29.39 48.09
CA MET A 985 -3.32 30.64 47.33
C MET A 985 -2.60 30.50 45.98
N HIS A 986 -1.44 29.85 45.95
CA HIS A 986 -0.69 29.60 44.73
C HIS A 986 -1.54 28.85 43.69
N HIS A 987 -2.25 27.80 44.12
CA HIS A 987 -3.05 26.99 43.21
C HIS A 987 -4.31 27.73 42.72
N ARG A 988 -4.93 28.57 43.56
CA ARG A 988 -6.03 29.46 43.13
C ARG A 988 -5.57 30.42 42.04
N MET A 989 -4.40 31.04 42.21
CA MET A 989 -3.83 31.93 41.20
C MET A 989 -3.49 31.18 39.90
N LEU A 990 -2.95 29.96 40.01
CA LEU A 990 -2.63 29.11 38.86
C LEU A 990 -3.90 28.77 38.05
N LEU A 991 -4.96 28.32 38.72
CA LEU A 991 -6.24 28.00 38.07
C LEU A 991 -6.92 29.23 37.48
N ALA A 992 -6.91 30.37 38.20
CA ALA A 992 -7.42 31.64 37.68
C ALA A 992 -6.72 32.02 36.37
N ASN A 993 -5.39 31.86 36.31
CA ASN A 993 -4.62 32.11 35.11
C ASN A 993 -4.92 31.11 33.98
N CYS A 994 -5.04 29.82 34.27
CA CYS A 994 -5.42 28.80 33.28
C CYS A 994 -6.76 29.15 32.61
N ILE A 995 -7.78 29.45 33.44
CA ILE A 995 -9.13 29.78 32.96
C ILE A 995 -9.10 31.12 32.19
N ALA A 996 -8.50 32.17 32.77
CA ALA A 996 -8.44 33.49 32.16
C ALA A 996 -7.69 33.49 30.81
N GLN A 997 -6.66 32.66 30.64
CA GLN A 997 -5.96 32.58 29.35
C GLN A 997 -6.83 31.95 28.26
N THR A 998 -7.53 30.86 28.56
CA THR A 998 -8.46 30.26 27.57
C THR A 998 -9.64 31.18 27.24
N GLU A 999 -10.12 31.96 28.22
CA GLU A 999 -11.12 33.00 28.00
C GLU A 999 -10.56 34.12 27.11
N ALA A 1000 -9.39 34.67 27.44
CA ALA A 1000 -8.75 35.75 26.69
C ALA A 1000 -8.49 35.35 25.21
N LEU A 1001 -8.04 34.12 24.98
CA LEU A 1001 -7.84 33.56 23.64
C LEU A 1001 -9.16 33.48 22.84
N MET A 1002 -10.27 33.20 23.51
CA MET A 1002 -11.61 33.20 22.90
C MET A 1002 -12.12 34.62 22.64
N VAL A 1003 -12.14 35.50 23.65
CA VAL A 1003 -12.86 36.80 23.57
C VAL A 1003 -12.05 37.90 22.89
N GLY A 1004 -10.73 37.92 23.07
CA GLY A 1004 -9.89 39.04 22.67
C GLY A 1004 -10.26 40.36 23.37
N LYS A 1005 -9.90 41.48 22.74
CA LYS A 1005 -10.14 42.84 23.23
C LYS A 1005 -10.34 43.76 22.03
N THR A 1006 -11.54 44.31 21.92
CA THR A 1006 -11.94 45.16 20.80
C THR A 1006 -11.32 46.55 20.88
N ALA A 1007 -11.21 47.23 19.73
CA ALA A 1007 -10.73 48.61 19.66
C ALA A 1007 -11.54 49.56 20.57
N ALA A 1008 -12.85 49.38 20.67
CA ALA A 1008 -13.71 50.19 21.54
C ALA A 1008 -13.38 50.00 23.03
N GLN A 1009 -13.08 48.76 23.45
CA GLN A 1009 -12.64 48.49 24.82
C GLN A 1009 -11.27 49.13 25.09
N VAL A 1010 -10.34 49.06 24.13
CA VAL A 1010 -9.04 49.73 24.25
C VAL A 1010 -9.21 51.25 24.34
N ASP A 1011 -10.06 51.85 23.51
CA ASP A 1011 -10.34 53.28 23.54
C ASP A 1011 -10.92 53.73 24.88
N ALA A 1012 -11.80 52.92 25.47
CA ALA A 1012 -12.37 53.17 26.79
C ALA A 1012 -11.29 53.08 27.89
N GLU A 1013 -10.40 52.08 27.85
CA GLU A 1013 -9.29 51.95 28.80
C GLU A 1013 -8.30 53.14 28.69
N MET A 1014 -8.08 53.63 27.47
CA MET A 1014 -7.13 54.71 27.14
C MET A 1014 -7.79 56.09 27.07
N ALA A 1015 -8.96 56.28 27.69
CA ALA A 1015 -9.73 57.53 27.63
C ALA A 1015 -8.96 58.76 28.16
N LYS A 1016 -7.94 58.56 29.00
CA LYS A 1016 -7.06 59.61 29.55
C LYS A 1016 -5.81 59.89 28.71
N GLU A 1017 -5.47 59.04 27.75
CA GLU A 1017 -4.34 59.25 26.83
C GLU A 1017 -4.70 60.30 25.78
N ASP A 1018 -3.71 61.02 25.26
CA ASP A 1018 -3.92 61.97 24.17
C ASP A 1018 -4.38 61.26 22.89
N PRO A 1019 -5.08 61.94 21.96
CA PRO A 1019 -5.67 61.30 20.78
C PRO A 1019 -4.65 60.60 19.87
N VAL A 1020 -3.43 61.13 19.75
CA VAL A 1020 -2.39 60.56 18.88
C VAL A 1020 -1.89 59.25 19.48
N ARG A 1021 -1.54 59.28 20.77
CA ARG A 1021 -1.09 58.09 21.50
C ARG A 1021 -2.20 57.05 21.63
N ARG A 1022 -3.44 57.45 21.88
CA ARG A 1022 -4.61 56.55 21.89
C ARG A 1022 -4.77 55.83 20.56
N ASN A 1023 -4.68 56.54 19.44
CA ASN A 1023 -4.81 55.94 18.11
C ASN A 1023 -3.71 54.92 17.82
N LEU A 1024 -2.46 55.22 18.22
CA LEU A 1024 -1.35 54.26 18.14
C LEU A 1024 -1.64 53.03 19.02
N LEU A 1025 -1.96 53.24 20.29
CA LEU A 1025 -2.18 52.14 21.24
C LEU A 1025 -3.40 51.28 20.90
N ARG A 1026 -4.41 51.83 20.21
CA ARG A 1026 -5.60 51.08 19.78
C ARG A 1026 -5.23 49.82 19.02
N THR A 1027 -4.36 49.91 18.01
CA THR A 1027 -3.98 48.76 17.19
C THR A 1027 -3.10 47.78 17.97
N HIS A 1028 -2.17 48.29 18.78
CA HIS A 1028 -1.22 47.46 19.55
C HIS A 1028 -1.84 46.75 20.77
N LYS A 1029 -2.86 47.35 21.39
CA LYS A 1029 -3.53 46.80 22.59
C LYS A 1029 -4.85 46.08 22.25
N SER A 1030 -5.22 46.02 20.97
CA SER A 1030 -6.34 45.18 20.52
C SER A 1030 -5.90 43.73 20.42
N PHE A 1031 -6.82 42.82 20.73
CA PHE A 1031 -6.62 41.37 20.64
C PHE A 1031 -7.75 40.82 19.79
N VAL A 1032 -7.43 40.10 18.73
CA VAL A 1032 -8.44 39.58 17.79
C VAL A 1032 -9.34 38.55 18.49
N GLY A 1033 -8.76 37.74 19.39
CA GLY A 1033 -9.42 36.61 20.02
C GLY A 1033 -9.66 35.49 19.01
N ASN A 1034 -10.68 34.68 19.25
CA ASN A 1034 -11.07 33.58 18.37
C ASN A 1034 -9.99 32.48 18.18
N HIS A 1035 -9.06 32.33 19.14
CA HIS A 1035 -8.03 31.28 19.14
C HIS A 1035 -8.54 30.03 19.89
N PRO A 1036 -8.54 28.84 19.26
CA PRO A 1036 -9.18 27.66 19.82
C PRO A 1036 -8.36 26.99 20.93
N THR A 1037 -9.05 26.54 21.97
CA THR A 1037 -8.44 25.82 23.10
C THR A 1037 -9.30 24.66 23.58
N ASN A 1038 -8.65 23.58 24.01
CA ASN A 1038 -9.26 22.59 24.88
C ASN A 1038 -8.82 22.87 26.32
N THR A 1039 -9.73 22.69 27.28
CA THR A 1039 -9.38 22.68 28.71
C THR A 1039 -9.64 21.30 29.29
N ILE A 1040 -8.58 20.65 29.75
CA ILE A 1040 -8.60 19.33 30.38
C ILE A 1040 -8.35 19.54 31.87
N LEU A 1041 -9.42 19.43 32.65
CA LEU A 1041 -9.33 19.46 34.10
C LEU A 1041 -9.31 18.04 34.65
N TYR A 1042 -8.51 17.81 35.69
CA TYR A 1042 -8.53 16.57 36.46
C TYR A 1042 -8.57 16.85 37.96
N ASP A 1043 -8.90 15.87 38.79
CA ASP A 1043 -9.01 16.08 40.24
C ASP A 1043 -7.66 16.43 40.90
N CYS A 1044 -6.70 15.51 40.84
CA CYS A 1044 -5.33 15.70 41.31
C CYS A 1044 -4.38 14.82 40.48
N LEU A 1045 -3.10 15.17 40.43
CA LEU A 1045 -2.09 14.41 39.67
C LEU A 1045 -1.64 13.19 40.49
N SER A 1046 -2.47 12.14 40.50
CA SER A 1046 -2.11 10.82 41.02
C SER A 1046 -1.45 9.95 39.94
N PRO A 1047 -0.78 8.85 40.30
CA PRO A 1047 -0.29 7.88 39.32
C PRO A 1047 -1.41 7.41 38.38
N TYR A 1048 -2.59 7.10 38.92
CA TYR A 1048 -3.78 6.76 38.14
C TYR A 1048 -4.19 7.86 37.14
N THR A 1049 -4.31 9.11 37.61
CA THR A 1049 -4.67 10.23 36.71
C THR A 1049 -3.64 10.42 35.61
N LEU A 1050 -2.35 10.33 35.93
CA LEU A 1050 -1.29 10.46 34.93
C LEU A 1050 -1.35 9.32 33.90
N GLY A 1051 -1.55 8.09 34.35
CA GLY A 1051 -1.68 6.93 33.46
C GLY A 1051 -2.82 7.09 32.46
N ALA A 1052 -3.98 7.51 32.96
CA ALA A 1052 -5.14 7.78 32.13
C ALA A 1052 -4.92 8.96 31.16
N LEU A 1053 -4.21 10.01 31.59
CA LEU A 1053 -3.88 11.17 30.76
C LEU A 1053 -2.93 10.78 29.61
N ILE A 1054 -1.90 9.99 29.88
CA ILE A 1054 -0.97 9.51 28.85
C ILE A 1054 -1.72 8.64 27.84
N ALA A 1055 -2.46 7.63 28.30
CA ALA A 1055 -3.24 6.73 27.44
C ALA A 1055 -4.28 7.49 26.59
N MET A 1056 -4.86 8.58 27.12
CA MET A 1056 -5.78 9.42 26.36
C MET A 1056 -5.10 10.02 25.12
N TYR A 1057 -3.85 10.48 25.24
CA TYR A 1057 -3.09 11.00 24.11
C TYR A 1057 -2.56 9.90 23.19
N GLU A 1058 -2.15 8.73 23.71
CA GLU A 1058 -1.79 7.59 22.86
C GLU A 1058 -2.95 7.20 21.92
N HIS A 1059 -4.18 7.13 22.45
CA HIS A 1059 -5.37 6.82 21.64
C HIS A 1059 -5.77 7.98 20.72
N LYS A 1060 -5.55 9.24 21.12
CA LYS A 1060 -5.71 10.40 20.22
C LYS A 1060 -4.82 10.24 18.99
N ILE A 1061 -3.54 9.92 19.21
CA ILE A 1061 -2.53 9.74 18.16
C ILE A 1061 -2.93 8.59 17.24
N PHE A 1062 -3.38 7.46 17.80
CA PHE A 1062 -3.89 6.32 17.03
C PHE A 1062 -5.04 6.72 16.09
N VAL A 1063 -6.07 7.39 16.61
CA VAL A 1063 -7.24 7.78 15.82
C VAL A 1063 -6.83 8.69 14.65
N GLN A 1064 -5.94 9.64 14.88
CA GLN A 1064 -5.43 10.51 13.81
C GLN A 1064 -4.68 9.72 12.73
N GLY A 1065 -3.84 8.77 13.14
CA GLY A 1065 -3.14 7.89 12.21
C GLY A 1065 -4.07 7.09 11.30
N ILE A 1066 -5.16 6.55 11.87
CA ILE A 1066 -6.19 5.83 11.09
C ILE A 1066 -6.91 6.76 10.11
N VAL A 1067 -7.26 7.98 10.53
CA VAL A 1067 -7.91 8.96 9.64
C VAL A 1067 -7.02 9.32 8.44
N TRP A 1068 -5.70 9.43 8.66
CA TRP A 1068 -4.74 9.72 7.60
C TRP A 1068 -4.30 8.50 6.79
N ASP A 1069 -4.78 7.29 7.14
CA ASP A 1069 -4.36 6.01 6.57
C ASP A 1069 -2.84 5.79 6.65
N ILE A 1070 -2.19 6.20 7.75
CA ILE A 1070 -0.74 6.05 7.96
C ILE A 1070 -0.42 5.03 9.05
N ASN A 1071 0.83 4.55 9.07
CA ASN A 1071 1.31 3.69 10.16
C ASN A 1071 1.86 4.52 11.33
N SER A 1072 1.12 4.61 12.43
CA SER A 1072 1.54 5.32 13.65
C SER A 1072 2.66 4.63 14.43
N PHE A 1073 3.05 3.41 14.05
CA PHE A 1073 3.83 2.53 14.92
C PHE A 1073 5.22 2.17 14.39
N ASP A 1074 5.55 2.57 13.16
CA ASP A 1074 6.92 2.51 12.62
C ASP A 1074 7.69 3.84 12.79
N GLN A 1075 8.97 3.87 12.40
CA GLN A 1075 9.80 5.09 12.41
C GLN A 1075 10.97 5.04 11.39
N TRP A 1076 10.72 4.65 10.14
CA TRP A 1076 11.78 4.52 9.11
C TRP A 1076 12.60 5.81 8.87
N GLY A 1077 12.03 6.98 9.16
CA GLY A 1077 12.70 8.27 8.97
C GLY A 1077 13.99 8.48 9.77
N VAL A 1078 14.28 7.65 10.78
CA VAL A 1078 15.51 7.77 11.59
C VAL A 1078 16.73 7.04 11.01
N GLU A 1079 16.54 6.20 9.99
CA GLU A 1079 17.60 5.30 9.51
C GLU A 1079 18.71 6.01 8.73
N LEU A 1080 18.36 6.94 7.84
CA LEU A 1080 19.34 7.62 6.98
C LEU A 1080 20.39 8.37 7.81
N GLY A 1081 19.96 9.09 8.85
CA GLY A 1081 20.87 9.81 9.74
C GLY A 1081 21.86 8.87 10.45
N LYS A 1082 21.39 7.71 10.91
CA LYS A 1082 22.24 6.69 11.55
C LYS A 1082 23.28 6.10 10.59
N GLN A 1083 22.87 5.81 9.35
CA GLN A 1083 23.78 5.29 8.32
C GLN A 1083 24.88 6.31 7.98
N LEU A 1084 24.50 7.56 7.76
CA LEU A 1084 25.45 8.63 7.43
C LEU A 1084 26.40 8.94 8.60
N ALA A 1085 25.88 8.98 9.83
CA ALA A 1085 26.70 9.23 11.02
C ALA A 1085 27.82 8.18 11.20
N ASN A 1086 27.52 6.89 10.94
CA ASN A 1086 28.54 5.83 11.02
C ASN A 1086 29.67 6.01 9.99
N VAL A 1087 29.36 6.51 8.80
CA VAL A 1087 30.37 6.80 7.77
C VAL A 1087 31.24 7.97 8.22
N VAL A 1088 30.63 9.07 8.64
CA VAL A 1088 31.34 10.27 9.13
C VAL A 1088 32.21 9.94 10.34
N LEU A 1089 31.70 9.16 11.30
CA LEU A 1089 32.46 8.72 12.47
C LEU A 1089 33.75 8.00 12.07
N LYS A 1090 33.67 7.05 11.13
CA LYS A 1090 34.85 6.33 10.63
C LYS A 1090 35.87 7.27 9.97
N GLU A 1091 35.42 8.28 9.23
CA GLU A 1091 36.31 9.28 8.61
C GLU A 1091 37.01 10.16 9.65
N LEU A 1092 36.28 10.56 10.70
CA LEU A 1092 36.84 11.30 11.83
C LEU A 1092 37.86 10.45 12.61
N GLU A 1093 37.59 9.16 12.84
CA GLU A 1093 38.51 8.23 13.53
C GLU A 1093 39.77 7.94 12.71
N THR A 1094 39.63 7.84 11.38
CA THR A 1094 40.76 7.53 10.49
C THR A 1094 41.57 8.75 10.07
N GLY A 1095 41.10 9.96 10.41
CA GLY A 1095 41.77 11.22 10.08
C GLY A 1095 41.73 11.59 8.60
N ASN A 1096 40.86 10.97 7.80
CA ASN A 1096 40.81 11.16 6.36
C ASN A 1096 39.37 11.45 5.90
N ALA A 1097 39.11 12.69 5.49
CA ALA A 1097 37.84 13.08 4.89
C ALA A 1097 37.70 12.45 3.48
N SER A 1098 36.60 11.73 3.24
CA SER A 1098 36.30 11.20 1.90
C SER A 1098 35.86 12.32 0.96
N THR A 1099 36.19 12.22 -0.33
CA THR A 1099 35.67 13.12 -1.38
C THR A 1099 34.30 12.70 -1.91
N SER A 1100 33.71 11.62 -1.37
CA SER A 1100 32.41 11.08 -1.82
C SER A 1100 31.19 11.83 -1.30
N HIS A 1101 31.35 12.66 -0.27
CA HIS A 1101 30.27 13.50 0.24
C HIS A 1101 30.09 14.77 -0.60
N ASP A 1102 29.01 15.50 -0.33
CA ASP A 1102 28.88 16.86 -0.86
C ASP A 1102 29.96 17.79 -0.29
N ALA A 1103 30.25 18.88 -1.01
CA ALA A 1103 31.33 19.79 -0.66
C ALA A 1103 31.18 20.42 0.74
N SER A 1104 29.96 20.60 1.26
CA SER A 1104 29.78 21.13 2.60
C SER A 1104 30.27 20.11 3.64
N THR A 1105 29.79 18.86 3.55
CA THR A 1105 30.15 17.79 4.47
C THR A 1105 31.66 17.52 4.47
N VAL A 1106 32.29 17.45 3.30
CA VAL A 1106 33.75 17.27 3.19
C VAL A 1106 34.52 18.38 3.91
N ASN A 1107 34.12 19.63 3.69
CA ASN A 1107 34.81 20.79 4.29
C ASN A 1107 34.56 20.89 5.80
N LEU A 1108 33.40 20.46 6.30
CA LEU A 1108 33.13 20.37 7.74
C LEU A 1108 34.00 19.32 8.42
N ILE A 1109 34.10 18.11 7.84
CA ILE A 1109 34.97 17.05 8.36
C ILE A 1109 36.43 17.53 8.35
N SER A 1110 36.88 18.13 7.24
CA SER A 1110 38.23 18.67 7.11
C SER A 1110 38.51 19.77 8.13
N HIS A 1111 37.54 20.64 8.41
CA HIS A 1111 37.66 21.67 9.44
C HIS A 1111 37.81 21.06 10.84
N VAL A 1112 37.00 20.04 11.17
CA VAL A 1112 37.09 19.32 12.45
C VAL A 1112 38.46 18.64 12.60
N LEU A 1113 38.91 17.89 11.58
CA LEU A 1113 40.21 17.21 11.59
C LEU A 1113 41.37 18.20 11.70
N SER A 1114 41.29 19.35 11.03
CA SER A 1114 42.27 20.43 11.15
C SER A 1114 42.31 21.07 12.53
N ALA A 1115 41.22 21.02 13.31
CA ALA A 1115 41.17 21.57 14.66
C ALA A 1115 41.64 20.58 15.73
N TRP A 1116 41.67 19.27 15.43
CA TRP A 1116 42.19 18.23 16.32
C TRP A 1116 43.70 18.01 16.20
N ASN A 1117 44.27 18.31 15.02
CA ASN A 1117 45.72 18.38 14.79
C ASN A 1117 46.28 19.73 15.25
#